data_AF-A0A554S637-F1
#
_entry.id   AF-A0A554S637-F1
#
_cell.length_a   1.000
_cell.length_b   1.000
_cell.length_c   1.000
_cell.angle_alpha   90.00
_cell.angle_beta   90.00
_cell.angle_gamma   90.00
#
_symmetry.space_group_name_H-M   'P 1'
#
loop_
_entity.id
_entity.type
_entity.pdbx_description
1 polymer ?
#
loop_
_entity_poly.entity_id
_entity_poly.type
_entity_poly.pdbx_seq_one_letter_code
_entity_poly.pdbx_strand_id
1 'polypeptide(L)'
;MPPRATRGRKISSGSFMSNHGSVPLRMRSSSPSADRSALWAELSQTARLYRLEAPSAASSSSSAARESIDALRVEGWVQREAVSQLFELRIVCLSLRADLALSSLIDQPLTLVTVLANGSLAKRTGLIRAVESLGSDGGLARYRLTLVPWLWLATQQGRSQVFQQRSIADIIERVMAPYAEAGSWAFSSEVNSFLADAPVRTYCTQYRESDYDFFSRLLAEEGLAWRTEEDAQAPTGHKLVIFSSNDTQPADAGSPVRFHRKSSQERSDAVQALVRRMRQSVAQVHLSAWNVDGKRQLTGSAPARFPVGGKNAPRLEYDDVLGLNDRSRGWDTNRTVERYAALMMEAAECRADLMLGHSTVRTLRAGTRLEIDDAPALGLQAKPALLLDTVEHVGINNLPKDTAASIAAQLGALTEHLVFDQPCAPVTAEVDVFGLVSTATGTNNDNTIYPQPQSLATAQAQGYANSFSGVHAPRPWRPALAAADGARLHARPTASGVHSAIVVGPSGETSPNGADELYCNDRGDVRVRFHWQNGSSENGGSGDSAQDNRSTRWIRVAQRQAGPGMGWQWLPRIGQEVLVKFVDLDVDQPVIVGALYNGRGDGGIAPTPGGASRAGETNEDVFAQAGNASPSAQANLAAGHAPPWHGASADDKGHRNATALSGFKTKEFGGEGFSQLVFDDSNQQLRVQLHASTAHSQLNLGHLIHQADNFRGSFRGQGLELRTDGYAALRGGKGVLLSTYHGAGGQKLEPVGDFAAGMALLKQVQQLGQALSDAARTHETVQLAGHIGAGKANASQLDKERAPYAAMERTASGMVTADALDAAYADAADKAIATGESKVPHTSDAVIALAARGGLAMVAGQQLQVVSGETATLASGGDINLALADVLRVHSGQAIGVLAGAQKADAEKGLSVIAGNDDLDFQAQHDELRVQAKEALKIASTDQTVEFAAKKKIRIATAQGASITLQDGDITFECPGKITYHSVQRKLAGPVQKSYPLPAFPKSICVACLLKSLKSAPAFTQVE
;
A
#
# COMPACT_ATOMS: atom_id res chain seq x y z
N MET A 1 28.47 19.41 21.54
CA MET A 1 27.93 19.58 22.91
C MET A 1 27.67 18.20 23.51
N PRO A 2 27.93 17.96 24.81
CA PRO A 2 27.97 16.62 25.38
C PRO A 2 26.57 16.05 25.72
N PRO A 3 26.39 14.71 25.73
CA PRO A 3 25.14 14.06 26.08
C PRO A 3 24.94 13.95 27.60
N ARG A 4 23.70 14.05 28.07
CA ARG A 4 23.32 13.84 29.49
C ARG A 4 22.94 12.38 29.73
N ALA A 5 23.50 11.77 30.76
CA ALA A 5 23.31 10.35 31.08
C ALA A 5 21.95 10.05 31.75
N THR A 6 21.27 9.01 31.27
CA THR A 6 20.10 8.39 31.91
C THR A 6 20.54 7.31 32.91
N ARG A 7 20.24 7.50 34.20
CA ARG A 7 20.47 6.47 35.23
C ARG A 7 19.29 5.50 35.29
N GLY A 8 19.47 4.30 34.73
CA GLY A 8 18.59 3.16 35.04
C GLY A 8 18.86 2.63 36.45
N ARG A 9 17.81 2.49 37.27
CA ARG A 9 17.91 1.92 38.63
C ARG A 9 17.44 0.47 38.59
N LYS A 10 18.39 -0.48 38.66
CA LYS A 10 18.07 -1.90 38.93
C LYS A 10 17.53 -2.00 40.36
N ILE A 11 16.39 -2.66 40.52
CA ILE A 11 15.88 -3.07 41.84
C ILE A 11 16.51 -4.42 42.16
N SER A 12 17.38 -4.46 43.17
CA SER A 12 17.95 -5.69 43.71
C SER A 12 17.08 -6.25 44.82
N SER A 13 16.80 -7.55 44.78
CA SER A 13 16.17 -8.30 45.86
C SER A 13 16.96 -8.18 47.16
N GLY A 14 16.33 -7.62 48.21
CA GLY A 14 16.89 -7.51 49.55
C GLY A 14 15.93 -8.10 50.57
N SER A 15 16.26 -9.29 51.08
CA SER A 15 15.57 -9.90 52.22
C SER A 15 15.78 -9.05 53.47
N PHE A 16 14.70 -8.66 54.17
CA PHE A 16 14.79 -8.10 55.51
C PHE A 16 13.81 -8.78 56.47
N MET A 17 14.31 -9.04 57.68
CA MET A 17 13.70 -9.89 58.68
C MET A 17 12.44 -9.29 59.32
N SER A 18 11.50 -10.16 59.66
CA SER A 18 10.43 -9.89 60.61
C SER A 18 10.99 -9.45 61.97
N ASN A 19 10.56 -8.30 62.47
CA ASN A 19 10.88 -7.88 63.83
C ASN A 19 9.58 -7.70 64.63
N HIS A 20 9.27 -8.67 65.50
CA HIS A 20 8.08 -8.63 66.37
C HIS A 20 8.30 -7.64 67.52
N GLY A 21 7.80 -6.41 67.35
CA GLY A 21 7.72 -5.41 68.42
C GLY A 21 6.42 -5.52 69.23
N SER A 22 6.34 -6.47 70.16
CA SER A 22 5.18 -6.61 71.06
C SER A 22 5.19 -5.53 72.16
N VAL A 23 4.28 -4.56 72.08
CA VAL A 23 4.03 -3.58 73.15
C VAL A 23 2.77 -4.00 73.94
N PRO A 24 2.85 -4.20 75.28
CA PRO A 24 1.73 -4.70 76.06
C PRO A 24 0.75 -3.57 76.42
N LEU A 25 -0.43 -3.57 75.78
CA LEU A 25 -1.57 -2.76 76.22
C LEU A 25 -2.12 -3.33 77.54
N ARG A 26 -2.03 -2.53 78.61
CA ARG A 26 -2.60 -2.86 79.93
C ARG A 26 -4.10 -3.10 79.83
N MET A 27 -4.54 -4.33 80.08
CA MET A 27 -5.95 -4.62 80.38
C MET A 27 -6.38 -3.83 81.64
N ARG A 28 -7.43 -3.02 81.51
CA ARG A 28 -8.28 -2.64 82.65
C ARG A 28 -9.47 -3.60 82.68
N SER A 29 -9.57 -4.37 83.76
CA SER A 29 -10.66 -5.30 84.00
C SER A 29 -11.91 -4.60 84.54
N SER A 30 -12.90 -4.41 83.68
CA SER A 30 -14.29 -4.13 84.06
C SER A 30 -15.22 -4.78 83.04
N SER A 31 -16.10 -5.68 83.48
CA SER A 31 -16.93 -6.54 82.62
C SER A 31 -18.08 -5.79 81.94
N PRO A 32 -18.22 -5.85 80.60
CA PRO A 32 -19.35 -5.26 79.86
C PRO A 32 -20.06 -6.28 78.94
N SER A 33 -20.09 -7.58 79.29
CA SER A 33 -20.70 -8.61 78.44
C SER A 33 -22.23 -8.52 78.37
N ALA A 34 -22.89 -8.04 79.43
CA ALA A 34 -24.35 -7.89 79.49
C ALA A 34 -24.87 -6.65 78.73
N ASP A 35 -24.05 -5.61 78.59
CA ASP A 35 -24.44 -4.33 77.96
C ASP A 35 -24.44 -4.43 76.42
N ARG A 36 -23.54 -5.27 75.89
CA ARG A 36 -23.35 -5.47 74.43
C ARG A 36 -24.50 -6.22 73.77
N SER A 37 -25.17 -7.13 74.48
CA SER A 37 -26.37 -7.81 73.95
C SER A 37 -27.59 -6.89 73.91
N ALA A 38 -27.71 -5.96 74.88
CA ALA A 38 -28.72 -4.91 74.85
C ALA A 38 -28.48 -3.96 73.67
N LEU A 39 -27.25 -3.47 73.48
CA LEU A 39 -26.88 -2.59 72.37
C LEU A 39 -27.12 -3.25 70.99
N TRP A 40 -26.89 -4.56 70.86
CA TRP A 40 -27.21 -5.30 69.63
C TRP A 40 -28.70 -5.59 69.43
N ALA A 41 -29.46 -5.80 70.51
CA ALA A 41 -30.91 -5.93 70.46
C ALA A 41 -31.59 -4.61 70.07
N GLU A 42 -31.08 -3.48 70.58
CA GLU A 42 -31.47 -2.14 70.13
C GLU A 42 -31.23 -1.96 68.63
N LEU A 43 -30.12 -2.49 68.10
CA LEU A 43 -29.74 -2.49 66.67
C LEU A 43 -30.53 -3.48 65.79
N SER A 44 -31.67 -4.02 66.26
CA SER A 44 -32.51 -4.92 65.45
C SER A 44 -33.01 -4.29 64.13
N GLN A 45 -33.00 -5.08 63.04
CA GLN A 45 -33.35 -4.60 61.69
C GLN A 45 -34.84 -4.27 61.48
N THR A 46 -35.72 -4.66 62.41
CA THR A 46 -37.19 -4.58 62.24
C THR A 46 -37.78 -3.18 62.48
N ALA A 47 -37.07 -2.29 63.18
CA ALA A 47 -37.53 -0.94 63.51
C ALA A 47 -36.58 0.18 63.01
N ARG A 48 -35.80 -0.11 61.95
CA ARG A 48 -34.78 0.79 61.41
C ARG A 48 -35.19 1.42 60.08
N LEU A 49 -34.72 2.65 59.86
CA LEU A 49 -34.96 3.42 58.64
C LEU A 49 -34.27 2.80 57.42
N TYR A 50 -33.09 2.21 57.66
CA TYR A 50 -32.29 1.48 56.67
C TYR A 50 -31.92 0.08 57.15
N ARG A 51 -32.01 -0.91 56.25
CA ARG A 51 -31.56 -2.28 56.46
C ARG A 51 -30.96 -2.88 55.18
N LEU A 52 -30.22 -3.97 55.34
CA LEU A 52 -29.71 -4.77 54.22
C LEU A 52 -30.64 -5.97 53.98
N GLU A 53 -30.88 -6.28 52.72
CA GLU A 53 -31.45 -7.56 52.29
C GLU A 53 -30.43 -8.28 51.41
N ALA A 54 -30.03 -9.48 51.83
CA ALA A 54 -29.24 -10.41 51.02
C ALA A 54 -30.10 -11.01 49.90
N PRO A 55 -29.50 -11.53 48.81
CA PRO A 55 -30.23 -12.17 47.72
C PRO A 55 -31.13 -13.31 48.17
N SER A 56 -32.16 -13.63 47.38
CA SER A 56 -32.95 -14.85 47.63
C SER A 56 -32.09 -16.11 47.40
N ALA A 57 -32.45 -17.23 48.02
CA ALA A 57 -31.66 -18.47 47.96
C ALA A 57 -31.55 -19.12 46.56
N ALA A 58 -32.10 -18.50 45.51
CA ALA A 58 -32.00 -18.95 44.13
C ALA A 58 -30.74 -18.43 43.38
N SER A 59 -30.05 -17.40 43.89
CA SER A 59 -28.75 -16.98 43.35
C SER A 59 -27.60 -17.79 43.94
N SER A 60 -26.49 -17.93 43.20
CA SER A 60 -25.26 -18.66 43.54
C SER A 60 -24.45 -18.11 44.73
N SER A 61 -25.05 -17.29 45.60
CA SER A 61 -24.40 -16.66 46.73
C SER A 61 -23.86 -17.69 47.73
N SER A 62 -22.59 -17.55 48.11
CA SER A 62 -22.00 -18.44 49.11
C SER A 62 -22.67 -18.30 50.47
N SER A 63 -22.79 -19.40 51.23
CA SER A 63 -23.35 -19.38 52.59
C SER A 63 -22.60 -18.42 53.52
N ALA A 64 -21.26 -18.35 53.37
CA ALA A 64 -20.39 -17.43 54.10
C ALA A 64 -20.67 -15.94 53.81
N ALA A 65 -21.02 -15.60 52.56
CA ALA A 65 -21.41 -14.25 52.21
C ALA A 65 -22.73 -13.85 52.89
N ARG A 66 -23.71 -14.75 52.87
CA ARG A 66 -25.02 -14.54 53.50
C ARG A 66 -24.89 -14.34 55.01
N GLU A 67 -24.14 -15.21 55.68
CA GLU A 67 -23.83 -15.09 57.11
C GLU A 67 -23.12 -13.77 57.45
N SER A 68 -22.22 -13.31 56.58
CA SER A 68 -21.52 -12.03 56.73
C SER A 68 -22.45 -10.82 56.51
N ILE A 69 -23.41 -10.88 55.58
CA ILE A 69 -24.44 -9.83 55.40
C ILE A 69 -25.40 -9.79 56.58
N ASP A 70 -25.86 -10.96 57.07
CA ASP A 70 -26.78 -11.07 58.20
C ASP A 70 -26.16 -10.59 59.53
N ALA A 71 -24.83 -10.54 59.61
CA ALA A 71 -24.08 -9.95 60.71
C ALA A 71 -23.96 -8.40 60.66
N LEU A 72 -24.30 -7.75 59.55
CA LEU A 72 -24.12 -6.31 59.35
C LEU A 72 -25.39 -5.48 59.64
N ARG A 73 -25.22 -4.30 60.24
CA ARG A 73 -26.30 -3.33 60.52
C ARG A 73 -25.93 -1.96 59.95
N VAL A 74 -26.80 -1.36 59.14
CA VAL A 74 -26.53 -0.06 58.51
C VAL A 74 -26.45 1.04 59.56
N GLU A 75 -25.35 1.80 59.57
CA GLU A 75 -25.16 3.00 60.39
C GLU A 75 -25.53 4.25 59.57
N GLY A 76 -25.05 4.32 58.33
CA GLY A 76 -25.40 5.34 57.35
C GLY A 76 -24.90 4.96 55.96
N TRP A 77 -25.26 5.75 54.96
CA TRP A 77 -24.88 5.53 53.57
C TRP A 77 -24.88 6.83 52.76
N VAL A 78 -24.10 6.81 51.67
CA VAL A 78 -24.13 7.83 50.61
C VAL A 78 -24.32 7.14 49.27
N GLN A 79 -25.07 7.77 48.37
CA GLN A 79 -25.12 7.33 46.97
C GLN A 79 -25.04 8.52 46.04
N ARG A 80 -24.38 8.35 44.89
CA ARG A 80 -24.55 9.23 43.75
C ARG A 80 -24.89 8.41 42.52
N GLU A 81 -25.93 8.82 41.81
CA GLU A 81 -26.41 8.20 40.57
C GLU A 81 -26.67 9.30 39.52
N ALA A 82 -26.43 9.01 38.25
CA ALA A 82 -26.76 9.94 37.16
C ALA A 82 -27.13 9.21 35.86
N VAL A 83 -27.86 9.89 34.97
CA VAL A 83 -28.25 9.36 33.66
C VAL A 83 -27.00 9.12 32.82
N SER A 84 -26.93 7.93 32.23
CA SER A 84 -25.78 7.40 31.49
C SER A 84 -24.45 7.40 32.26
N GLN A 85 -24.49 7.20 33.59
CA GLN A 85 -23.32 7.10 34.46
C GLN A 85 -23.48 5.96 35.47
N LEU A 86 -22.39 5.27 35.79
CA LEU A 86 -22.38 4.26 36.86
C LEU A 86 -22.68 4.93 38.20
N PHE A 87 -23.64 4.39 38.96
CA PHE A 87 -23.85 4.84 40.34
C PHE A 87 -22.78 4.27 41.27
N GLU A 88 -22.51 5.01 42.35
CA GLU A 88 -21.75 4.51 43.49
C GLU A 88 -22.59 4.64 44.75
N LEU A 89 -22.86 3.53 45.44
CA LEU A 89 -23.57 3.46 46.71
C LEU A 89 -22.61 2.91 47.79
N ARG A 90 -22.22 3.74 48.76
CA ARG A 90 -21.34 3.33 49.87
C ARG A 90 -22.11 3.28 51.17
N ILE A 91 -22.14 2.10 51.78
CA ILE A 91 -22.91 1.79 52.99
C ILE A 91 -21.93 1.53 54.13
N VAL A 92 -22.00 2.35 55.19
CA VAL A 92 -21.26 2.15 56.44
C VAL A 92 -22.11 1.27 57.36
N CYS A 93 -21.52 0.18 57.83
CA CYS A 93 -22.18 -0.86 58.60
C CYS A 93 -21.41 -1.20 59.87
N LEU A 94 -22.13 -1.64 60.89
CA LEU A 94 -21.62 -2.11 62.17
C LEU A 94 -21.83 -3.63 62.31
N SER A 95 -20.90 -4.30 63.00
CA SER A 95 -20.92 -5.74 63.27
C SER A 95 -20.26 -6.03 64.62
N LEU A 96 -20.79 -6.99 65.40
CA LEU A 96 -20.09 -7.52 66.58
C LEU A 96 -18.90 -8.44 66.21
N ARG A 97 -18.84 -8.87 64.95
CA ARG A 97 -17.78 -9.69 64.39
C ARG A 97 -16.76 -8.82 63.68
N ALA A 98 -15.51 -8.89 64.14
CA ALA A 98 -14.36 -8.29 63.47
C ALA A 98 -13.69 -9.24 62.45
N ASP A 99 -14.16 -10.49 62.38
CA ASP A 99 -13.62 -11.62 61.61
C ASP A 99 -14.43 -11.94 60.34
N LEU A 100 -15.27 -11.01 59.86
CA LEU A 100 -16.11 -11.25 58.68
C LEU A 100 -15.27 -11.66 57.45
N ALA A 101 -15.77 -12.64 56.69
CA ALA A 101 -15.09 -13.18 55.51
C ALA A 101 -15.21 -12.24 54.30
N LEU A 102 -14.54 -11.08 54.35
CA LEU A 102 -14.74 -9.97 53.41
C LEU A 102 -14.58 -10.36 51.93
N SER A 103 -13.70 -11.31 51.61
CA SER A 103 -13.52 -11.84 50.26
C SER A 103 -14.76 -12.57 49.72
N SER A 104 -15.57 -13.18 50.58
CA SER A 104 -16.82 -13.84 50.18
C SER A 104 -17.94 -12.86 49.80
N LEU A 105 -17.83 -11.59 50.21
CA LEU A 105 -18.79 -10.53 49.92
C LEU A 105 -18.56 -9.88 48.54
N ILE A 106 -17.38 -10.02 47.95
CA ILE A 106 -17.08 -9.44 46.62
C ILE A 106 -17.93 -10.15 45.56
N ASP A 107 -18.38 -9.39 44.57
CA ASP A 107 -19.24 -9.84 43.45
C ASP A 107 -20.61 -10.37 43.89
N GLN A 108 -21.00 -10.16 45.15
CA GLN A 108 -22.33 -10.52 45.65
C GLN A 108 -23.32 -9.37 45.41
N PRO A 109 -24.54 -9.64 44.92
CA PRO A 109 -25.60 -8.64 44.91
C PRO A 109 -26.04 -8.33 46.33
N LEU A 110 -26.32 -7.05 46.61
CA LEU A 110 -26.83 -6.59 47.90
C LEU A 110 -27.90 -5.52 47.68
N THR A 111 -28.98 -5.61 48.46
CA THR A 111 -30.05 -4.61 48.44
C THR A 111 -30.01 -3.75 49.70
N LEU A 112 -29.90 -2.43 49.54
CA LEU A 112 -30.23 -1.47 50.59
C LEU A 112 -31.73 -1.19 50.55
N VAL A 113 -32.41 -1.37 51.69
CA VAL A 113 -33.84 -1.11 51.83
C VAL A 113 -34.07 0.09 52.73
N THR A 114 -34.86 1.03 52.21
CA THR A 114 -35.24 2.29 52.88
C THR A 114 -36.73 2.30 53.17
N VAL A 115 -37.10 2.61 54.41
CA VAL A 115 -38.51 2.78 54.81
C VAL A 115 -39.01 4.17 54.39
N LEU A 116 -40.09 4.22 53.62
CA LEU A 116 -40.74 5.44 53.16
C LEU A 116 -41.70 6.01 54.21
N ALA A 117 -42.08 7.28 54.09
CA ALA A 117 -42.95 7.96 55.07
C ALA A 117 -44.34 7.33 55.23
N ASN A 118 -44.82 6.58 54.21
CA ASN A 118 -46.07 5.82 54.22
C ASN A 118 -45.91 4.36 54.70
N GLY A 119 -44.71 3.96 55.17
CA GLY A 119 -44.41 2.59 55.60
C GLY A 119 -44.08 1.59 54.48
N SER A 120 -44.20 1.97 53.21
CA SER A 120 -43.72 1.15 52.09
C SER A 120 -42.19 1.19 51.96
N LEU A 121 -41.62 0.32 51.13
CA LEU A 121 -40.17 0.09 51.04
C LEU A 121 -39.62 0.52 49.67
N ALA A 122 -38.57 1.33 49.66
CA ALA A 122 -37.76 1.58 48.47
C ALA A 122 -36.50 0.71 48.52
N LYS A 123 -36.19 0.02 47.40
CA LYS A 123 -35.01 -0.85 47.24
C LYS A 123 -33.96 -0.19 46.36
N ARG A 124 -32.69 -0.41 46.68
CA ARG A 124 -31.50 0.04 45.93
C ARG A 124 -30.53 -1.13 45.86
N THR A 125 -30.46 -1.77 44.71
CA THR A 125 -29.68 -3.01 44.52
C THR A 125 -28.43 -2.77 43.68
N GLY A 126 -27.31 -3.41 44.04
CA GLY A 126 -26.06 -3.36 43.28
C GLY A 126 -25.12 -4.51 43.64
N LEU A 127 -24.05 -4.68 42.84
CA LEU A 127 -22.96 -5.61 43.12
C LEU A 127 -21.93 -4.98 44.05
N ILE A 128 -21.45 -5.73 45.04
CA ILE A 128 -20.36 -5.29 45.93
C ILE A 128 -19.02 -5.36 45.17
N ARG A 129 -18.47 -4.22 44.76
CA ARG A 129 -17.11 -4.14 44.17
C ARG A 129 -15.98 -4.08 45.19
N ALA A 130 -16.25 -3.58 46.40
CA ALA A 130 -15.25 -3.41 47.43
C ALA A 130 -15.85 -3.49 48.84
N VAL A 131 -15.08 -4.05 49.77
CA VAL A 131 -15.39 -4.12 51.20
C VAL A 131 -14.17 -3.68 52.00
N GLU A 132 -14.37 -2.74 52.91
CA GLU A 132 -13.32 -2.11 53.72
C GLU A 132 -13.61 -2.32 55.21
N SER A 133 -12.60 -2.70 55.99
CA SER A 133 -12.65 -2.64 57.46
C SER A 133 -12.13 -1.28 57.91
N LEU A 134 -12.99 -0.48 58.56
CA LEU A 134 -12.69 0.90 58.94
C LEU A 134 -12.14 1.05 60.37
N GLY A 135 -12.34 0.04 61.21
CA GLY A 135 -11.86 0.01 62.58
C GLY A 135 -12.62 -0.99 63.45
N SER A 136 -12.03 -1.38 64.58
CA SER A 136 -12.64 -2.26 65.58
C SER A 136 -12.07 -1.98 66.97
N ASP A 137 -12.90 -2.02 68.00
CA ASP A 137 -12.50 -1.93 69.41
C ASP A 137 -12.33 -3.32 70.07
N GLY A 138 -12.51 -4.40 69.28
CA GLY A 138 -12.50 -5.79 69.75
C GLY A 138 -13.85 -6.32 70.25
N GLY A 139 -14.90 -5.50 70.28
CA GLY A 139 -16.29 -5.91 70.52
C GLY A 139 -17.30 -5.41 69.49
N LEU A 140 -16.97 -4.34 68.77
CA LEU A 140 -17.70 -3.74 67.68
C LEU A 140 -16.72 -3.35 66.56
N ALA A 141 -17.06 -3.69 65.32
CA ALA A 141 -16.31 -3.36 64.12
C ALA A 141 -17.17 -2.56 63.14
N ARG A 142 -16.55 -1.58 62.47
CA ARG A 142 -17.16 -0.78 61.40
C ARG A 142 -16.60 -1.22 60.05
N TYR A 143 -17.50 -1.46 59.11
CA TYR A 143 -17.20 -1.84 57.73
C TYR A 143 -17.82 -0.85 56.75
N ARG A 144 -17.28 -0.79 55.53
CA ARG A 144 -17.88 -0.07 54.41
C ARG A 144 -18.01 -0.98 53.20
N LEU A 145 -19.21 -1.04 52.64
CA LEU A 145 -19.54 -1.79 51.43
C LEU A 145 -19.70 -0.78 50.29
N THR A 146 -19.05 -1.01 49.14
CA THR A 146 -19.20 -0.17 47.95
C THR A 146 -19.93 -0.96 46.86
N LEU A 147 -21.14 -0.52 46.56
CA LEU A 147 -22.06 -1.11 45.59
C LEU A 147 -22.05 -0.29 44.28
N VAL A 148 -22.13 -1.00 43.17
CA VAL A 148 -22.14 -0.47 41.78
C VAL A 148 -23.17 -1.24 40.94
N PRO A 149 -23.64 -0.71 39.79
CA PRO A 149 -24.45 -1.49 38.86
C PRO A 149 -23.60 -2.60 38.21
N TRP A 150 -24.25 -3.66 37.71
CA TRP A 150 -23.56 -4.76 37.02
C TRP A 150 -22.69 -4.29 35.83
N LEU A 151 -23.10 -3.20 35.16
CA LEU A 151 -22.36 -2.60 34.04
C LEU A 151 -20.94 -2.14 34.44
N TRP A 152 -20.67 -1.94 35.74
CA TRP A 152 -19.31 -1.68 36.21
C TRP A 152 -18.32 -2.79 35.81
N LEU A 153 -18.76 -4.04 35.67
CA LEU A 153 -17.92 -5.15 35.17
C LEU A 153 -17.37 -4.88 33.75
N ALA A 154 -18.08 -4.09 32.93
CA ALA A 154 -17.63 -3.68 31.60
C ALA A 154 -16.49 -2.65 31.61
N THR A 155 -16.21 -2.02 32.76
CA THR A 155 -15.01 -1.17 32.95
C THR A 155 -13.75 -1.98 33.21
N GLN A 156 -13.89 -3.26 33.63
CA GLN A 156 -12.79 -4.10 34.08
C GLN A 156 -12.10 -4.88 32.93
N GLN A 157 -12.63 -4.75 31.71
CA GLN A 157 -12.12 -5.42 30.51
C GLN A 157 -11.86 -4.39 29.42
N GLY A 158 -10.65 -4.43 28.82
CA GLY A 158 -10.28 -3.62 27.67
C GLY A 158 -10.13 -4.49 26.43
N ARG A 159 -10.73 -4.08 25.31
CA ARG A 159 -10.71 -4.85 24.06
C ARG A 159 -10.25 -4.01 22.87
N SER A 160 -9.84 -4.69 21.80
CA SER A 160 -9.62 -4.10 20.49
C SER A 160 -10.25 -5.02 19.46
N GLN A 161 -11.36 -4.59 18.87
CA GLN A 161 -12.18 -5.42 17.98
C GLN A 161 -12.94 -4.54 16.97
N VAL A 162 -13.37 -5.17 15.88
CA VAL A 162 -14.10 -4.53 14.78
C VAL A 162 -15.49 -5.14 14.64
N PHE A 163 -16.46 -4.30 14.25
CA PHE A 163 -17.81 -4.65 13.86
C PHE A 163 -18.03 -4.21 12.39
N GLN A 164 -18.57 -5.08 11.53
CA GLN A 164 -18.76 -4.79 10.11
C GLN A 164 -20.19 -5.10 9.64
N GLN A 165 -20.81 -4.14 8.94
CA GLN A 165 -22.20 -4.23 8.45
C GLN A 165 -23.22 -4.50 9.57
N ARG A 166 -23.07 -3.82 10.71
CA ARG A 166 -23.89 -4.01 11.91
C ARG A 166 -24.76 -2.80 12.20
N SER A 167 -25.99 -3.03 12.68
CA SER A 167 -26.81 -1.96 13.27
C SER A 167 -26.28 -1.61 14.67
N ILE A 168 -26.57 -0.41 15.15
CA ILE A 168 -26.17 0.03 16.50
C ILE A 168 -26.73 -0.90 17.58
N ALA A 169 -27.97 -1.39 17.41
CA ALA A 169 -28.58 -2.35 18.31
C ALA A 169 -27.82 -3.70 18.33
N ASP A 170 -27.45 -4.25 17.17
CA ASP A 170 -26.66 -5.51 17.09
C ASP A 170 -25.28 -5.34 17.73
N ILE A 171 -24.62 -4.18 17.57
CA ILE A 171 -23.36 -3.88 18.27
C ILE A 171 -23.57 -3.82 19.79
N ILE A 172 -24.60 -3.13 20.28
CA ILE A 172 -24.91 -3.05 21.72
C ILE A 172 -25.15 -4.44 22.31
N GLU A 173 -26.01 -5.25 21.68
CA GLU A 173 -26.29 -6.62 22.12
C GLU A 173 -25.00 -7.46 22.22
N ARG A 174 -24.10 -7.35 21.23
CA ARG A 174 -22.82 -8.07 21.21
C ARG A 174 -21.85 -7.63 22.31
N VAL A 175 -21.80 -6.34 22.63
CA VAL A 175 -20.93 -5.81 23.70
C VAL A 175 -21.47 -6.17 25.08
N MET A 176 -22.80 -6.26 25.24
CA MET A 176 -23.45 -6.63 26.51
C MET A 176 -23.55 -8.14 26.73
N ALA A 177 -23.64 -8.96 25.67
CA ALA A 177 -23.78 -10.42 25.75
C ALA A 177 -22.81 -11.15 26.70
N PRO A 178 -21.51 -10.80 26.80
CA PRO A 178 -20.57 -11.42 27.76
C PRO A 178 -20.93 -11.21 29.23
N TYR A 179 -21.83 -10.27 29.53
CA TYR A 179 -22.25 -9.89 30.88
C TYR A 179 -23.64 -10.42 31.25
N ALA A 180 -24.28 -11.23 30.39
CA ALA A 180 -25.65 -11.72 30.58
C ALA A 180 -25.87 -12.56 31.85
N GLU A 181 -24.82 -13.18 32.42
CA GLU A 181 -24.92 -13.90 33.70
C GLU A 181 -25.03 -12.96 34.91
N ALA A 182 -24.44 -11.76 34.81
CA ALA A 182 -24.42 -10.75 35.86
C ALA A 182 -25.45 -9.64 35.65
N GLY A 183 -26.06 -9.53 34.47
CA GLY A 183 -26.79 -8.34 34.06
C GLY A 183 -27.97 -8.60 33.14
N SER A 184 -28.83 -7.59 33.04
CA SER A 184 -29.91 -7.56 32.06
C SER A 184 -30.05 -6.14 31.52
N TRP A 185 -30.39 -6.01 30.24
CA TRP A 185 -30.64 -4.73 29.58
C TRP A 185 -31.92 -4.80 28.74
N ALA A 186 -32.49 -3.63 28.47
CA ALA A 186 -33.67 -3.49 27.62
C ALA A 186 -33.66 -2.14 26.88
N PHE A 187 -34.26 -2.11 25.70
CA PHE A 187 -34.58 -0.88 24.98
C PHE A 187 -35.99 -0.40 25.31
N SER A 188 -36.13 0.90 25.55
CA SER A 188 -37.45 1.56 25.69
C SER A 188 -38.16 1.58 24.33
N SER A 189 -39.50 1.60 24.34
CA SER A 189 -40.33 1.38 23.16
C SER A 189 -40.07 2.34 22.01
N GLU A 190 -39.63 3.57 22.30
CA GLU A 190 -39.30 4.58 21.31
C GLU A 190 -37.96 4.35 20.58
N VAL A 191 -37.02 3.60 21.17
CA VAL A 191 -35.62 3.52 20.68
C VAL A 191 -35.55 2.96 19.25
N ASN A 192 -36.34 1.93 18.95
CA ASN A 192 -36.39 1.34 17.61
C ASN A 192 -36.86 2.36 16.55
N SER A 193 -37.84 3.20 16.87
CA SER A 193 -38.30 4.26 15.96
C SER A 193 -37.27 5.39 15.80
N PHE A 194 -36.54 5.71 16.86
CA PHE A 194 -35.52 6.73 16.88
C PHE A 194 -34.22 6.30 16.14
N LEU A 195 -33.90 5.01 16.15
CA LEU A 195 -32.79 4.42 15.40
C LEU A 195 -33.14 4.06 13.94
N ALA A 196 -34.40 4.17 13.51
CA ALA A 196 -34.79 3.89 12.12
C ALA A 196 -34.10 4.82 11.09
N ASP A 197 -33.80 6.04 11.51
CA ASP A 197 -33.04 7.04 10.74
C ASP A 197 -31.51 6.96 10.97
N ALA A 198 -31.03 6.02 11.79
CA ALA A 198 -29.59 5.82 12.05
C ALA A 198 -28.97 4.89 10.99
N PRO A 199 -27.81 5.25 10.40
CA PRO A 199 -27.16 4.41 9.41
C PRO A 199 -26.57 3.13 10.02
N VAL A 200 -26.61 2.04 9.25
CA VAL A 200 -25.84 0.81 9.53
C VAL A 200 -24.35 1.16 9.53
N ARG A 201 -23.60 0.70 10.55
CA ARG A 201 -22.16 0.87 10.60
C ARG A 201 -21.50 -0.14 9.64
N THR A 202 -21.05 0.35 8.49
CA THR A 202 -20.21 -0.40 7.54
C THR A 202 -18.96 -0.95 8.24
N TYR A 203 -18.38 -0.12 9.12
CA TYR A 203 -17.18 -0.42 9.88
C TYR A 203 -17.17 0.44 11.15
N CYS A 204 -17.02 -0.19 12.32
CA CYS A 204 -16.83 0.49 13.59
C CYS A 204 -15.83 -0.29 14.44
N THR A 205 -14.89 0.41 15.05
CA THR A 205 -13.83 -0.17 15.87
C THR A 205 -14.02 0.20 17.34
N GLN A 206 -13.89 -0.80 18.20
CA GLN A 206 -13.50 -0.61 19.59
C GLN A 206 -11.97 -0.66 19.64
N TYR A 207 -11.29 0.39 20.07
CA TYR A 207 -9.82 0.44 20.04
C TYR A 207 -9.23 0.92 21.36
N ARG A 208 -8.61 -0.01 22.09
CA ARG A 208 -7.92 0.21 23.38
C ARG A 208 -8.77 0.91 24.45
N GLU A 209 -10.07 0.71 24.41
CA GLU A 209 -11.07 1.28 25.33
C GLU A 209 -11.82 0.13 26.04
N SER A 210 -12.40 0.39 27.21
CA SER A 210 -13.18 -0.64 27.91
C SER A 210 -14.50 -0.94 27.20
N ASP A 211 -15.13 -2.07 27.51
CA ASP A 211 -16.46 -2.39 26.97
C ASP A 211 -17.50 -1.34 27.45
N TYR A 212 -17.32 -0.77 28.64
CA TYR A 212 -18.10 0.36 29.16
C TYR A 212 -17.85 1.66 28.37
N ASP A 213 -16.59 2.01 28.09
CA ASP A 213 -16.26 3.25 27.37
C ASP A 213 -16.79 3.18 25.93
N PHE A 214 -16.63 2.03 25.28
CA PHE A 214 -17.16 1.76 23.93
C PHE A 214 -18.68 1.87 23.90
N PHE A 215 -19.37 1.20 24.83
CA PHE A 215 -20.83 1.27 24.97
C PHE A 215 -21.30 2.71 25.21
N SER A 216 -20.70 3.40 26.18
CA SER A 216 -21.05 4.79 26.52
C SER A 216 -20.81 5.74 25.35
N ARG A 217 -19.72 5.54 24.59
CA ARG A 217 -19.41 6.25 23.36
C ARG A 217 -20.47 6.00 22.29
N LEU A 218 -20.79 4.74 21.96
CA LEU A 218 -21.80 4.41 20.95
C LEU A 218 -23.18 5.02 21.27
N LEU A 219 -23.60 4.95 22.53
CA LEU A 219 -24.85 5.57 22.97
C LEU A 219 -24.79 7.10 22.83
N ALA A 220 -23.66 7.74 23.16
CA ALA A 220 -23.45 9.17 22.97
C ALA A 220 -23.46 9.60 21.49
N GLU A 221 -22.78 8.86 20.61
CA GLU A 221 -22.78 9.11 19.15
C GLU A 221 -24.21 9.11 18.58
N GLU A 222 -25.07 8.20 19.04
CA GLU A 222 -26.45 8.07 18.56
C GLU A 222 -27.49 8.82 19.41
N GLY A 223 -27.08 9.54 20.44
CA GLY A 223 -27.99 10.31 21.30
C GLY A 223 -28.90 9.47 22.20
N LEU A 224 -28.52 8.23 22.48
CA LEU A 224 -29.22 7.31 23.38
C LEU A 224 -28.75 7.53 24.82
N ALA A 225 -29.68 7.58 25.75
CA ALA A 225 -29.41 7.64 27.18
C ALA A 225 -29.63 6.27 27.82
N TRP A 226 -29.08 6.04 29.02
CA TRP A 226 -29.43 4.86 29.82
C TRP A 226 -29.64 5.20 31.30
N ARG A 227 -30.44 4.37 31.98
CA ARG A 227 -30.70 4.43 33.43
C ARG A 227 -30.73 3.02 34.02
N THR A 228 -30.59 2.92 35.34
CA THR A 228 -30.82 1.66 36.06
C THR A 228 -32.26 1.56 36.54
N GLU A 229 -32.83 0.35 36.53
CA GLU A 229 -34.17 0.04 37.04
C GLU A 229 -34.10 -1.20 37.94
N GLU A 230 -34.73 -1.15 39.12
CA GLU A 230 -34.88 -2.32 39.98
C GLU A 230 -35.75 -3.38 39.27
N ASP A 231 -35.25 -4.61 39.16
CA ASP A 231 -35.95 -5.70 38.48
C ASP A 231 -35.66 -7.03 39.19
N ALA A 232 -36.68 -7.59 39.83
CA ALA A 232 -36.56 -8.83 40.58
C ALA A 232 -36.31 -10.07 39.71
N GLN A 233 -36.42 -9.97 38.38
CA GLN A 233 -36.08 -11.04 37.43
C GLN A 233 -34.64 -10.95 36.91
N ALA A 234 -33.97 -9.80 37.07
CA ALA A 234 -32.57 -9.64 36.65
C ALA A 234 -31.62 -10.38 37.61
N PRO A 235 -30.50 -10.97 37.14
CA PRO A 235 -29.60 -11.78 37.98
C PRO A 235 -29.12 -11.07 39.25
N THR A 236 -28.86 -9.77 39.15
CA THR A 236 -28.38 -8.91 40.25
C THR A 236 -29.46 -7.95 40.77
N GLY A 237 -30.74 -8.26 40.56
CA GLY A 237 -31.89 -7.49 41.07
C GLY A 237 -32.14 -6.13 40.40
N HIS A 238 -31.40 -5.79 39.34
CA HIS A 238 -31.57 -4.56 38.57
C HIS A 238 -31.19 -4.76 37.11
N LYS A 239 -31.85 -4.03 36.21
CA LYS A 239 -31.56 -4.00 34.77
C LYS A 239 -31.15 -2.61 34.32
N LEU A 240 -30.50 -2.55 33.16
CA LEU A 240 -30.19 -1.31 32.45
C LEU A 240 -31.26 -1.03 31.40
N VAL A 241 -31.78 0.20 31.34
CA VAL A 241 -32.79 0.60 30.36
C VAL A 241 -32.23 1.71 29.48
N ILE A 242 -32.12 1.43 28.18
CA ILE A 242 -31.69 2.36 27.14
C ILE A 242 -32.92 3.11 26.60
N PHE A 243 -32.83 4.43 26.42
CA PHE A 243 -33.94 5.27 26.01
C PHE A 243 -33.51 6.43 25.10
N SER A 244 -34.47 7.06 24.41
CA SER A 244 -34.21 8.22 23.56
C SER A 244 -35.21 9.38 23.76
N SER A 245 -36.22 9.22 24.60
CA SER A 245 -37.15 10.29 24.97
C SER A 245 -37.29 10.43 26.48
N ASN A 246 -37.42 11.68 26.95
CA ASN A 246 -37.72 11.99 28.35
C ASN A 246 -39.18 11.66 28.69
N ASP A 247 -40.11 11.89 27.75
CA ASP A 247 -41.56 11.81 27.98
C ASP A 247 -42.09 10.37 28.08
N THR A 248 -41.28 9.39 27.68
CA THR A 248 -41.55 7.95 27.83
C THR A 248 -41.05 7.41 29.18
N GLN A 249 -40.21 8.13 29.91
CA GLN A 249 -39.61 7.63 31.16
C GLN A 249 -40.64 7.53 32.29
N PRO A 250 -40.50 6.54 33.20
CA PRO A 250 -41.42 6.38 34.31
C PRO A 250 -41.36 7.60 35.25
N ALA A 251 -42.50 7.97 35.82
CA ALA A 251 -42.53 8.91 36.93
C ALA A 251 -41.90 8.28 38.18
N ASP A 252 -41.24 9.11 39.00
CA ASP A 252 -40.74 8.68 40.30
C ASP A 252 -41.89 8.22 41.20
N ALA A 253 -41.67 7.19 42.03
CA ALA A 253 -42.69 6.65 42.92
C ALA A 253 -43.19 7.66 43.99
N GLY A 254 -42.45 8.74 44.22
CA GLY A 254 -42.87 9.87 45.07
C GLY A 254 -43.57 11.01 44.33
N SER A 255 -43.64 10.98 42.99
CA SER A 255 -44.20 12.04 42.16
C SER A 255 -45.75 11.96 42.10
N PRO A 256 -46.48 13.10 42.09
CA PRO A 256 -45.98 14.47 42.22
C PRO A 256 -45.56 14.81 43.67
N VAL A 257 -44.48 15.59 43.80
CA VAL A 257 -43.92 16.02 45.09
C VAL A 257 -44.25 17.48 45.36
N ARG A 258 -44.68 17.81 46.58
CA ARG A 258 -44.91 19.21 46.99
C ARG A 258 -43.60 19.96 47.24
N PHE A 259 -43.54 21.22 46.79
CA PHE A 259 -42.53 22.19 47.20
C PHE A 259 -42.90 22.78 48.57
N HIS A 260 -42.23 22.35 49.63
CA HIS A 260 -42.57 22.76 51.00
C HIS A 260 -41.37 22.63 51.95
N ARG A 261 -41.37 23.42 53.03
CA ARG A 261 -40.43 23.22 54.14
C ARG A 261 -40.64 21.85 54.77
N LYS A 262 -39.58 21.20 55.25
CA LYS A 262 -39.70 20.01 56.10
C LYS A 262 -39.32 20.34 57.53
N SER A 263 -40.20 19.99 58.45
CA SER A 263 -39.99 20.03 59.90
C SER A 263 -40.31 18.67 60.51
N SER A 264 -39.98 18.46 61.79
CA SER A 264 -40.31 17.23 62.52
C SER A 264 -41.81 16.97 62.68
N GLN A 265 -42.68 17.93 62.33
CA GLN A 265 -44.14 17.79 62.34
C GLN A 265 -44.72 17.40 60.97
N GLU A 266 -43.93 17.46 59.90
CA GLU A 266 -44.39 17.13 58.54
C GLU A 266 -44.42 15.61 58.32
N ARG A 267 -45.54 15.10 57.81
CA ARG A 267 -45.75 13.65 57.62
C ARG A 267 -45.29 13.11 56.27
N SER A 268 -44.97 13.97 55.30
CA SER A 268 -44.52 13.57 53.97
C SER A 268 -43.14 14.13 53.65
N ASP A 269 -42.43 13.47 52.74
CA ASP A 269 -41.26 14.06 52.10
C ASP A 269 -41.69 15.21 51.16
N ALA A 270 -40.75 16.11 50.85
CA ALA A 270 -40.99 17.32 50.05
C ALA A 270 -39.69 17.77 49.34
N VAL A 271 -39.83 18.58 48.28
CA VAL A 271 -38.73 19.41 47.75
C VAL A 271 -38.68 20.69 48.59
N GLN A 272 -37.52 21.01 49.15
CA GLN A 272 -37.32 22.11 50.11
C GLN A 272 -36.67 23.34 49.48
N ALA A 273 -35.87 23.15 48.43
CA ALA A 273 -35.23 24.21 47.67
C ALA A 273 -35.20 23.83 46.18
N LEU A 274 -35.32 24.82 45.31
CA LEU A 274 -35.31 24.66 43.86
C LEU A 274 -34.62 25.88 43.24
N VAL A 275 -33.63 25.66 42.39
CA VAL A 275 -32.77 26.69 41.77
C VAL A 275 -32.67 26.39 40.28
N ARG A 276 -32.98 27.37 39.44
CA ARG A 276 -32.76 27.28 37.99
C ARG A 276 -31.39 27.85 37.64
N ARG A 277 -30.53 27.02 37.04
CA ARG A 277 -29.17 27.36 36.61
C ARG A 277 -29.13 27.46 35.09
N MET A 278 -29.16 28.69 34.57
CA MET A 278 -28.98 28.97 33.14
C MET A 278 -27.52 29.29 32.82
N ARG A 279 -27.03 28.86 31.66
CA ARG A 279 -25.68 29.16 31.15
C ARG A 279 -25.74 29.64 29.69
N GLN A 280 -24.69 30.34 29.26
CA GLN A 280 -24.45 30.51 27.83
C GLN A 280 -24.08 29.15 27.23
N SER A 281 -24.61 28.85 26.05
CA SER A 281 -24.25 27.67 25.26
C SER A 281 -24.19 28.08 23.78
N VAL A 282 -23.91 27.12 22.90
CA VAL A 282 -23.98 27.29 21.45
C VAL A 282 -25.42 27.49 21.02
N ALA A 283 -25.65 28.33 20.00
CA ALA A 283 -26.96 28.63 19.42
C ALA A 283 -27.19 27.89 18.09
N GLN A 284 -26.14 27.35 17.50
CA GLN A 284 -26.18 26.55 16.29
C GLN A 284 -24.95 25.62 16.23
N VAL A 285 -25.17 24.39 15.77
CA VAL A 285 -24.12 23.43 15.40
C VAL A 285 -24.12 23.30 13.87
N HIS A 286 -22.96 23.41 13.24
CA HIS A 286 -22.74 23.06 11.83
C HIS A 286 -21.70 21.95 11.74
N LEU A 287 -21.98 20.95 10.92
CA LEU A 287 -21.08 19.83 10.65
C LEU A 287 -20.85 19.72 9.15
N SER A 288 -19.61 19.40 8.77
CA SER A 288 -19.28 19.09 7.38
C SER A 288 -18.43 17.84 7.27
N ALA A 289 -18.60 17.09 6.17
CA ALA A 289 -17.83 15.88 5.87
C ALA A 289 -17.50 15.83 4.38
N TRP A 290 -16.36 15.24 4.00
CA TRP A 290 -16.05 15.00 2.59
C TRP A 290 -16.49 13.61 2.15
N ASN A 291 -17.50 13.52 1.27
CA ASN A 291 -17.89 12.26 0.65
C ASN A 291 -16.91 11.92 -0.47
N VAL A 292 -16.06 10.91 -0.22
CA VAL A 292 -15.00 10.47 -1.13
C VAL A 292 -15.56 9.97 -2.47
N ASP A 293 -16.64 9.20 -2.42
CA ASP A 293 -17.24 8.52 -3.58
C ASP A 293 -17.94 9.52 -4.51
N GLY A 294 -18.74 10.41 -3.94
CA GLY A 294 -19.43 11.47 -4.65
C GLY A 294 -18.57 12.68 -4.98
N LYS A 295 -17.29 12.69 -4.53
CA LYS A 295 -16.33 13.80 -4.66
C LYS A 295 -16.94 15.17 -4.30
N ARG A 296 -17.72 15.20 -3.20
CA ARG A 296 -18.51 16.37 -2.78
C ARG A 296 -18.45 16.56 -1.27
N GLN A 297 -18.59 17.80 -0.84
CA GLN A 297 -18.86 18.11 0.56
C GLN A 297 -20.31 17.74 0.90
N LEU A 298 -20.50 17.16 2.09
CA LEU A 298 -21.78 17.01 2.76
C LEU A 298 -21.81 18.00 3.93
N THR A 299 -22.97 18.58 4.18
CA THR A 299 -23.18 19.55 5.25
C THR A 299 -24.50 19.26 5.94
N GLY A 300 -24.58 19.59 7.22
CA GLY A 300 -25.80 19.57 8.02
C GLY A 300 -25.64 20.54 9.19
N SER A 301 -26.72 21.19 9.59
CA SER A 301 -26.69 22.11 10.72
C SER A 301 -27.99 22.07 11.51
N ALA A 302 -27.89 22.35 12.80
CA ALA A 302 -29.02 22.35 13.72
C ALA A 302 -28.98 23.61 14.59
N PRO A 303 -29.99 24.49 14.50
CA PRO A 303 -30.14 25.60 15.44
C PRO A 303 -30.69 25.11 16.78
N ALA A 304 -30.43 25.86 17.84
CA ALA A 304 -31.02 25.64 19.16
C ALA A 304 -32.55 25.63 19.09
N ARG A 305 -33.17 24.58 19.63
CA ARG A 305 -34.63 24.39 19.77
C ARG A 305 -35.20 25.25 20.91
N PHE A 306 -34.36 25.62 21.87
CA PHE A 306 -34.70 26.38 23.08
C PHE A 306 -33.83 27.66 23.20
N PRO A 307 -34.27 28.67 23.96
CA PRO A 307 -33.44 29.83 24.24
C PRO A 307 -32.16 29.44 25.00
N VAL A 308 -31.01 29.70 24.38
CA VAL A 308 -29.67 29.60 24.98
C VAL A 308 -29.15 31.00 25.29
N GLY A 309 -28.63 31.20 26.51
CA GLY A 309 -28.17 32.51 26.96
C GLY A 309 -29.28 33.52 27.27
N GLY A 310 -28.87 34.74 27.62
CA GLY A 310 -29.78 35.87 27.85
C GLY A 310 -30.12 36.63 26.57
N LYS A 311 -31.15 37.49 26.61
CA LYS A 311 -31.62 38.29 25.46
C LYS A 311 -30.53 39.07 24.70
N ASN A 312 -29.49 39.51 25.41
CA ASN A 312 -28.39 40.32 24.87
C ASN A 312 -27.09 39.52 24.71
N ALA A 313 -27.12 38.20 24.89
CA ALA A 313 -25.93 37.37 24.82
C ALA A 313 -25.55 37.06 23.36
N PRO A 314 -24.25 36.89 23.05
CA PRO A 314 -23.82 36.54 21.71
C PRO A 314 -24.36 35.16 21.30
N ARG A 315 -24.84 35.06 20.06
CA ARG A 315 -25.10 33.75 19.44
C ARG A 315 -23.77 33.14 19.05
N LEU A 316 -23.36 32.11 19.80
CA LEU A 316 -22.17 31.32 19.50
C LEU A 316 -22.53 30.22 18.51
N GLU A 317 -21.69 29.98 17.51
CA GLU A 317 -21.83 28.87 16.56
C GLU A 317 -20.69 27.88 16.79
N TYR A 318 -20.96 26.59 16.59
CA TYR A 318 -19.96 25.52 16.66
C TYR A 318 -19.84 24.85 15.30
N ASP A 319 -18.68 25.00 14.67
CA ASP A 319 -18.32 24.36 13.41
C ASP A 319 -17.35 23.20 13.68
N ASP A 320 -17.67 22.01 13.17
CA ASP A 320 -16.72 20.88 13.17
C ASP A 320 -16.64 20.18 11.79
N VAL A 321 -15.45 19.69 11.48
CA VAL A 321 -15.15 18.96 10.24
C VAL A 321 -15.00 17.51 10.60
N LEU A 322 -15.97 16.71 10.17
CA LEU A 322 -16.08 15.29 10.48
C LEU A 322 -15.08 14.40 9.71
N GLY A 323 -14.16 14.98 8.94
CA GLY A 323 -13.15 14.28 8.16
C GLY A 323 -13.66 13.71 6.84
N LEU A 324 -13.12 12.56 6.42
CA LEU A 324 -13.59 11.83 5.25
C LEU A 324 -14.78 10.94 5.63
N ASN A 325 -15.93 11.10 4.96
CA ASN A 325 -16.89 10.01 4.90
C ASN A 325 -16.58 9.11 3.70
N ASP A 326 -16.13 7.90 4.00
CA ASP A 326 -15.98 6.78 3.07
C ASP A 326 -16.82 5.56 3.50
N ARG A 327 -18.02 5.88 4.02
CA ARG A 327 -19.11 5.00 4.43
C ARG A 327 -18.93 4.24 5.74
N SER A 328 -17.80 4.34 6.46
CA SER A 328 -17.60 3.65 7.75
C SER A 328 -18.78 3.81 8.71
N ARG A 329 -19.22 5.07 8.91
CA ARG A 329 -20.39 5.48 9.70
C ARG A 329 -21.68 5.65 8.87
N GLY A 330 -21.65 5.44 7.55
CA GLY A 330 -22.80 5.54 6.64
C GLY A 330 -23.38 6.95 6.44
N TRP A 331 -22.57 8.01 6.57
CA TRP A 331 -23.00 9.41 6.47
C TRP A 331 -23.21 9.89 5.02
N ASP A 332 -23.98 9.17 4.21
CA ASP A 332 -23.95 9.34 2.75
C ASP A 332 -24.80 10.53 2.24
N THR A 333 -25.61 11.13 3.11
CA THR A 333 -26.53 12.24 2.80
C THR A 333 -26.41 13.42 3.78
N ASN A 334 -26.79 14.62 3.33
CA ASN A 334 -26.88 15.80 4.19
C ASN A 334 -27.84 15.58 5.37
N ARG A 335 -28.99 14.91 5.17
CA ARG A 335 -29.94 14.56 6.25
C ARG A 335 -29.28 13.72 7.35
N THR A 336 -28.36 12.82 6.99
CA THR A 336 -27.61 12.04 7.97
C THR A 336 -26.67 12.94 8.79
N VAL A 337 -25.96 13.87 8.15
CA VAL A 337 -25.09 14.85 8.86
C VAL A 337 -25.92 15.80 9.75
N GLU A 338 -27.08 16.23 9.26
CA GLU A 338 -28.05 17.08 9.98
C GLU A 338 -28.61 16.38 11.23
N ARG A 339 -28.88 15.07 11.18
CA ARG A 339 -29.22 14.26 12.38
C ARG A 339 -28.13 14.39 13.46
N TYR A 340 -26.85 14.17 13.13
CA TYR A 340 -25.79 14.26 14.14
C TYR A 340 -25.58 15.70 14.64
N ALA A 341 -25.78 16.72 13.79
CA ALA A 341 -25.78 18.11 14.24
C ALA A 341 -26.90 18.36 15.27
N ALA A 342 -28.10 17.82 15.04
CA ALA A 342 -29.23 17.93 15.97
C ALA A 342 -28.97 17.18 17.29
N LEU A 343 -28.33 16.01 17.27
CA LEU A 343 -27.98 15.28 18.49
C LEU A 343 -26.94 16.04 19.34
N MET A 344 -25.92 16.63 18.70
CA MET A 344 -24.94 17.49 19.40
C MET A 344 -25.59 18.77 19.96
N MET A 345 -26.52 19.38 19.20
CA MET A 345 -27.29 20.53 19.64
C MET A 345 -28.11 20.17 20.89
N GLU A 346 -28.91 19.10 20.85
CA GLU A 346 -29.70 18.62 21.99
C GLU A 346 -28.83 18.34 23.24
N ALA A 347 -27.63 17.79 23.08
CA ALA A 347 -26.67 17.57 24.17
C ALA A 347 -26.15 18.87 24.81
N ALA A 348 -25.94 19.91 24.03
CA ALA A 348 -25.54 21.23 24.53
C ALA A 348 -26.72 22.00 25.16
N GLU A 349 -27.94 21.84 24.63
CA GLU A 349 -29.15 22.50 25.14
C GLU A 349 -29.64 21.96 26.48
N CYS A 350 -29.58 20.64 26.68
CA CYS A 350 -30.08 20.03 27.92
C CYS A 350 -29.24 20.44 29.14
N ARG A 351 -27.98 20.84 28.94
CA ARG A 351 -27.06 21.31 29.99
C ARG A 351 -27.01 22.84 30.14
N ALA A 352 -27.61 23.58 29.21
CA ALA A 352 -27.70 25.05 29.24
C ALA A 352 -28.72 25.59 30.27
N ASP A 353 -29.67 24.76 30.73
CA ASP A 353 -30.75 25.16 31.64
C ASP A 353 -31.13 24.00 32.57
N LEU A 354 -30.49 23.96 33.74
CA LEU A 354 -30.61 22.86 34.71
C LEU A 354 -31.41 23.31 35.93
N MET A 355 -32.34 22.47 36.36
CA MET A 355 -33.03 22.61 37.64
C MET A 355 -32.28 21.85 38.72
N LEU A 356 -31.82 22.55 39.76
CA LEU A 356 -31.22 21.95 40.95
C LEU A 356 -32.23 21.95 42.09
N GLY A 357 -32.33 20.86 42.83
CA GLY A 357 -33.19 20.79 44.01
C GLY A 357 -32.49 20.24 45.23
N HIS A 358 -33.05 20.59 46.39
CA HIS A 358 -32.77 19.95 47.66
C HIS A 358 -34.06 19.32 48.17
N SER A 359 -34.01 18.06 48.59
CA SER A 359 -35.21 17.30 48.91
C SER A 359 -34.93 16.27 50.01
N THR A 360 -36.02 15.73 50.55
CA THR A 360 -35.97 14.58 51.45
C THR A 360 -36.77 13.40 50.92
N VAL A 361 -37.15 13.42 49.64
CA VAL A 361 -37.85 12.32 48.97
C VAL A 361 -36.93 11.12 48.82
N ARG A 362 -37.27 10.02 49.49
CA ARG A 362 -36.44 8.80 49.54
C ARG A 362 -36.49 7.97 48.26
N THR A 363 -37.47 8.23 47.39
CA THR A 363 -37.71 7.46 46.16
C THR A 363 -36.91 7.91 44.95
N LEU A 364 -36.43 9.16 44.89
CA LEU A 364 -35.78 9.74 43.70
C LEU A 364 -34.72 8.81 43.09
N ARG A 365 -34.66 8.75 41.75
CA ARG A 365 -33.66 8.03 40.94
C ARG A 365 -33.23 8.89 39.77
N ALA A 366 -32.05 8.65 39.23
CA ALA A 366 -31.65 9.21 37.94
C ALA A 366 -32.45 8.57 36.80
N GLY A 367 -32.91 9.38 35.86
CA GLY A 367 -33.68 8.95 34.69
C GLY A 367 -35.18 8.73 34.93
N THR A 368 -35.71 9.02 36.12
CA THR A 368 -37.17 9.08 36.35
C THR A 368 -37.69 10.51 36.17
N ARG A 369 -38.99 10.66 35.90
CA ARG A 369 -39.65 11.96 35.85
C ARG A 369 -40.14 12.41 37.23
N LEU A 370 -39.94 13.69 37.55
CA LEU A 370 -40.43 14.33 38.76
C LEU A 370 -41.31 15.53 38.40
N GLU A 371 -42.56 15.50 38.86
CA GLU A 371 -43.45 16.66 38.86
C GLU A 371 -43.42 17.33 40.24
N ILE A 372 -43.30 18.66 40.28
CA ILE A 372 -43.25 19.42 41.54
C ILE A 372 -44.48 20.32 41.68
N ASP A 373 -45.36 19.96 42.60
CA ASP A 373 -46.53 20.75 43.00
C ASP A 373 -46.13 21.96 43.86
N ASP A 374 -46.90 23.04 43.77
CA ASP A 374 -46.71 24.31 44.50
C ASP A 374 -45.32 24.98 44.32
N ALA A 375 -44.55 24.54 43.32
CA ALA A 375 -43.25 25.11 43.00
C ALA A 375 -43.36 26.57 42.50
N PRO A 376 -42.43 27.46 42.89
CA PRO A 376 -42.39 28.81 42.35
C PRO A 376 -42.14 28.79 40.83
N ALA A 377 -42.80 29.69 40.10
CA ALA A 377 -42.60 29.86 38.67
C ALA A 377 -41.22 30.49 38.38
N LEU A 378 -40.17 29.67 38.37
CA LEU A 378 -38.77 30.04 38.10
C LEU A 378 -38.53 30.36 36.61
N GLY A 379 -39.42 31.14 36.00
CA GLY A 379 -39.47 31.39 34.55
C GLY A 379 -39.85 30.14 33.74
N LEU A 380 -40.60 29.22 34.33
CA LEU A 380 -41.17 28.01 33.73
C LEU A 380 -42.70 27.99 33.95
N GLN A 381 -43.39 27.02 33.35
CA GLN A 381 -44.82 26.79 33.64
C GLN A 381 -45.03 26.44 35.12
N ALA A 382 -46.24 26.73 35.64
CA ALA A 382 -46.64 26.25 36.96
C ALA A 382 -46.71 24.72 36.93
N LYS A 383 -46.06 24.06 37.91
CA LYS A 383 -45.70 22.63 37.92
C LYS A 383 -44.61 22.26 36.91
N PRO A 384 -43.31 22.46 37.23
CA PRO A 384 -42.22 21.98 36.39
C PRO A 384 -42.18 20.44 36.40
N ALA A 385 -42.26 19.85 35.20
CA ALA A 385 -41.98 18.44 34.97
C ALA A 385 -40.50 18.28 34.56
N LEU A 386 -39.76 17.49 35.32
CA LEU A 386 -38.31 17.31 35.16
C LEU A 386 -37.98 15.85 34.85
N LEU A 387 -37.02 15.59 33.96
CA LEU A 387 -36.27 14.34 34.00
C LEU A 387 -35.10 14.52 34.96
N LEU A 388 -34.99 13.67 35.98
CA LEU A 388 -33.88 13.70 36.94
C LEU A 388 -32.59 13.25 36.25
N ASP A 389 -31.57 14.09 36.32
CA ASP A 389 -30.28 13.91 35.64
C ASP A 389 -29.26 13.27 36.59
N THR A 390 -28.94 13.94 37.70
CA THR A 390 -28.04 13.44 38.75
C THR A 390 -28.76 13.51 40.10
N VAL A 391 -28.63 12.51 40.94
CA VAL A 391 -29.14 12.52 42.32
C VAL A 391 -28.04 12.08 43.29
N GLU A 392 -27.86 12.85 44.36
CA GLU A 392 -26.96 12.52 45.47
C GLU A 392 -27.75 12.34 46.76
N HIS A 393 -27.62 11.17 47.38
CA HIS A 393 -28.34 10.76 48.57
C HIS A 393 -27.41 10.68 49.78
N VAL A 394 -27.92 11.08 50.95
CA VAL A 394 -27.30 10.84 52.25
C VAL A 394 -28.35 10.29 53.21
N GLY A 395 -28.08 9.12 53.77
CA GLY A 395 -28.93 8.49 54.78
C GLY A 395 -28.16 8.19 56.07
N ILE A 396 -28.73 8.53 57.22
CA ILE A 396 -28.18 8.23 58.55
C ILE A 396 -29.27 7.51 59.33
N ASN A 397 -28.97 6.31 59.85
CA ASN A 397 -29.98 5.45 60.46
C ASN A 397 -30.48 6.03 61.79
N ASN A 398 -31.71 5.68 62.19
CA ASN A 398 -32.37 6.18 63.40
C ASN A 398 -31.86 5.50 64.69
N LEU A 399 -30.55 5.56 64.93
CA LEU A 399 -29.93 5.09 66.18
C LEU A 399 -30.34 5.99 67.37
N PRO A 400 -30.49 5.44 68.59
CA PRO A 400 -30.61 6.27 69.79
C PRO A 400 -29.39 7.19 69.93
N LYS A 401 -29.60 8.43 70.41
CA LYS A 401 -28.56 9.46 70.44
C LYS A 401 -27.33 9.04 71.25
N ASP A 402 -27.55 8.42 72.40
CA ASP A 402 -26.48 7.99 73.30
C ASP A 402 -25.69 6.82 72.70
N THR A 403 -26.38 5.87 72.05
CA THR A 403 -25.77 4.77 71.29
C THR A 403 -24.90 5.31 70.15
N ALA A 404 -25.40 6.27 69.36
CA ALA A 404 -24.65 6.89 68.27
C ALA A 404 -23.42 7.67 68.77
N ALA A 405 -23.54 8.40 69.89
CA ALA A 405 -22.42 9.09 70.51
C ALA A 405 -21.35 8.12 71.06
N SER A 406 -21.78 6.99 71.65
CA SER A 406 -20.87 5.93 72.13
C SER A 406 -20.08 5.30 70.99
N ILE A 407 -20.76 4.96 69.88
CA ILE A 407 -20.11 4.39 68.69
C ILE A 407 -19.12 5.41 68.10
N ALA A 408 -19.49 6.69 68.02
CA ALA A 408 -18.61 7.75 67.52
C ALA A 408 -17.35 7.93 68.39
N ALA A 409 -17.46 7.81 69.71
CA ALA A 409 -16.33 7.90 70.64
C ALA A 409 -15.39 6.68 70.57
N GLN A 410 -15.89 5.50 70.15
CA GLN A 410 -15.11 4.26 70.05
C GLN A 410 -14.45 4.07 68.68
N LEU A 411 -15.16 4.37 67.59
CA LEU A 411 -14.77 4.01 66.23
C LEU A 411 -14.56 5.22 65.29
N GLY A 412 -14.69 6.45 65.77
CA GLY A 412 -14.65 7.68 64.95
C GLY A 412 -16.05 8.10 64.48
N ALA A 413 -16.17 9.33 63.98
CA ALA A 413 -17.47 9.89 63.62
C ALA A 413 -17.97 9.31 62.28
N LEU A 414 -19.25 8.90 62.21
CA LEU A 414 -19.86 8.35 60.99
C LEU A 414 -19.60 9.23 59.74
N THR A 415 -19.65 10.55 59.89
CA THR A 415 -19.44 11.51 58.80
C THR A 415 -18.04 11.48 58.19
N GLU A 416 -17.03 11.00 58.90
CA GLU A 416 -15.66 10.79 58.38
C GLU A 416 -15.60 9.58 57.43
N HIS A 417 -16.61 8.71 57.46
CA HIS A 417 -16.70 7.49 56.65
C HIS A 417 -17.76 7.56 55.55
N LEU A 418 -18.70 8.51 55.63
CA LEU A 418 -19.70 8.85 54.59
C LEU A 418 -19.04 9.63 53.44
N VAL A 419 -18.16 8.94 52.72
CA VAL A 419 -17.35 9.49 51.62
C VAL A 419 -17.45 8.59 50.41
N PHE A 420 -17.33 9.16 49.22
CA PHE A 420 -17.25 8.47 47.95
C PHE A 420 -15.79 8.08 47.59
N ASP A 421 -15.64 7.16 46.65
CA ASP A 421 -14.35 6.73 46.09
C ASP A 421 -14.22 7.25 44.65
N GLN A 422 -15.04 6.74 43.72
CA GLN A 422 -15.10 7.19 42.33
C GLN A 422 -16.56 7.39 41.88
N PRO A 423 -17.27 8.37 42.45
CA PRO A 423 -18.66 8.66 42.10
C PRO A 423 -18.75 9.39 40.75
N CYS A 424 -19.92 9.38 40.14
CA CYS A 424 -20.23 10.27 39.01
C CYS A 424 -20.14 11.76 39.42
N ALA A 425 -20.23 12.68 38.46
CA ALA A 425 -20.14 14.12 38.73
C ALA A 425 -21.19 14.59 39.77
N PRO A 426 -20.85 15.51 40.70
CA PRO A 426 -21.80 16.02 41.70
C PRO A 426 -22.89 16.88 41.07
N VAL A 427 -24.05 16.99 41.74
CA VAL A 427 -25.19 17.85 41.33
C VAL A 427 -24.78 19.32 41.08
N THR A 428 -23.77 19.81 41.80
CA THR A 428 -23.21 21.16 41.65
C THR A 428 -22.05 21.26 40.68
N ALA A 429 -21.71 20.20 39.93
CA ALA A 429 -20.58 20.19 39.00
C ALA A 429 -20.57 21.42 38.10
N GLU A 430 -19.37 21.99 37.90
CA GLU A 430 -19.17 23.07 36.96
C GLU A 430 -18.91 22.53 35.56
N VAL A 431 -19.24 23.39 34.61
CA VAL A 431 -19.57 23.03 33.25
C VAL A 431 -18.89 24.05 32.32
N ASP A 432 -18.34 23.61 31.20
CA ASP A 432 -17.65 24.45 30.23
C ASP A 432 -18.61 25.30 29.37
N VAL A 433 -18.06 25.94 28.33
CA VAL A 433 -18.78 26.82 27.39
C VAL A 433 -19.77 26.07 26.50
N PHE A 434 -19.56 24.77 26.28
CA PHE A 434 -20.45 23.91 25.51
C PHE A 434 -21.57 23.29 26.36
N GLY A 435 -21.55 23.54 27.67
CA GLY A 435 -22.44 22.87 28.58
C GLY A 435 -21.92 21.50 29.03
N LEU A 436 -20.64 21.12 28.84
CA LEU A 436 -20.11 19.83 29.27
C LEU A 436 -19.39 19.91 30.62
N VAL A 437 -19.49 18.88 31.47
CA VAL A 437 -18.79 18.88 32.77
C VAL A 437 -17.28 18.87 32.53
N SER A 438 -16.56 19.83 33.11
CA SER A 438 -15.10 19.90 32.96
C SER A 438 -14.44 18.69 33.60
N THR A 439 -13.75 17.89 32.79
CA THR A 439 -12.92 16.76 33.24
C THR A 439 -11.67 17.20 34.01
N ALA A 440 -11.32 18.49 33.94
CA ALA A 440 -10.18 19.08 34.62
C ALA A 440 -10.50 19.51 36.07
N THR A 441 -10.95 18.58 36.92
CA THR A 441 -10.90 18.78 38.37
C THR A 441 -9.54 18.32 38.90
N GLY A 442 -8.72 19.29 39.31
CA GLY A 442 -7.30 19.07 39.63
C GLY A 442 -7.03 18.15 40.83
N THR A 443 -5.89 17.46 40.76
CA THR A 443 -5.33 16.63 41.83
C THR A 443 -4.92 17.49 43.02
N ASN A 444 -5.77 17.58 44.05
CA ASN A 444 -5.38 18.04 45.38
C ASN A 444 -4.98 16.84 46.25
N ASN A 445 -3.99 17.02 47.11
CA ASN A 445 -3.29 15.92 47.81
C ASN A 445 -4.10 15.20 48.91
N ASP A 446 -5.38 15.52 49.10
CA ASP A 446 -6.25 14.90 50.10
C ASP A 446 -7.55 14.45 49.41
N ASN A 447 -7.49 13.28 48.78
CA ASN A 447 -8.33 12.90 47.63
C ASN A 447 -9.72 12.35 48.03
N THR A 448 -10.26 12.75 49.18
CA THR A 448 -11.50 12.18 49.75
C THR A 448 -12.72 13.00 49.33
N ILE A 449 -13.68 12.39 48.63
CA ILE A 449 -14.87 13.06 48.11
C ILE A 449 -16.03 12.94 49.09
N TYR A 450 -16.48 14.06 49.66
CA TYR A 450 -17.63 14.10 50.57
C TYR A 450 -18.94 14.39 49.82
N PRO A 451 -20.11 13.98 50.36
CA PRO A 451 -21.41 14.46 49.89
C PRO A 451 -21.58 15.96 50.19
N GLN A 452 -22.55 16.60 49.54
CA GLN A 452 -22.82 18.01 49.71
C GLN A 452 -23.10 18.36 51.18
N PRO A 453 -22.45 19.39 51.75
CA PRO A 453 -22.59 19.74 53.17
C PRO A 453 -24.04 19.96 53.63
N GLN A 454 -24.88 20.53 52.76
CA GLN A 454 -26.30 20.75 53.05
C GLN A 454 -27.10 19.43 53.12
N SER A 455 -26.79 18.46 52.25
CA SER A 455 -27.40 17.12 52.27
C SER A 455 -26.97 16.38 53.53
N LEU A 456 -25.68 16.45 53.88
CA LEU A 456 -25.15 15.81 55.08
C LEU A 456 -25.78 16.38 56.37
N ALA A 457 -25.81 17.71 56.51
CA ALA A 457 -26.42 18.37 57.68
C ALA A 457 -27.92 18.08 57.81
N THR A 458 -28.66 18.04 56.69
CA THR A 458 -30.09 17.72 56.71
C THR A 458 -30.32 16.24 57.03
N ALA A 459 -29.49 15.33 56.52
CA ALA A 459 -29.53 13.91 56.86
C ALA A 459 -29.18 13.63 58.33
N GLN A 460 -28.24 14.38 58.93
CA GLN A 460 -27.95 14.30 60.37
C GLN A 460 -29.17 14.71 61.23
N ALA A 461 -29.93 15.72 60.79
CA ALA A 461 -31.10 16.21 61.52
C ALA A 461 -32.38 15.38 61.30
N GLN A 462 -32.53 14.75 60.12
CA GLN A 462 -33.80 14.14 59.66
C GLN A 462 -33.69 12.68 59.23
N GLY A 463 -32.51 12.06 59.35
CA GLY A 463 -32.20 10.68 58.92
C GLY A 463 -32.01 10.51 57.41
N TYR A 464 -32.43 11.46 56.58
CA TYR A 464 -32.29 11.42 55.13
C TYR A 464 -32.32 12.82 54.50
N ALA A 465 -31.50 13.03 53.48
CA ALA A 465 -31.66 14.09 52.50
C ALA A 465 -31.09 13.68 51.14
N ASN A 466 -31.45 14.43 50.10
CA ASN A 466 -30.80 14.38 48.80
C ASN A 466 -30.67 15.77 48.18
N SER A 467 -29.77 15.89 47.22
CA SER A 467 -29.82 16.92 46.20
C SER A 467 -29.94 16.28 44.82
N PHE A 468 -30.53 17.01 43.87
CA PHE A 468 -30.72 16.52 42.50
C PHE A 468 -30.50 17.62 41.47
N SER A 469 -30.07 17.24 40.27
CA SER A 469 -30.23 18.00 39.03
C SER A 469 -31.34 17.37 38.17
N GLY A 470 -31.96 18.17 37.32
CA GLY A 470 -32.88 17.67 36.31
C GLY A 470 -33.04 18.65 35.15
N VAL A 471 -33.39 18.10 33.99
CA VAL A 471 -33.73 18.87 32.79
C VAL A 471 -35.24 18.99 32.66
N HIS A 472 -35.74 20.11 32.14
CA HIS A 472 -37.17 20.26 31.87
C HIS A 472 -37.61 19.22 30.83
N ALA A 473 -38.64 18.41 31.11
CA ALA A 473 -38.92 17.17 30.36
C ALA A 473 -38.99 17.35 28.82
N PRO A 474 -39.65 18.39 28.27
CA PRO A 474 -39.61 18.70 26.83
C PRO A 474 -38.23 18.94 26.17
N ARG A 475 -37.14 19.13 26.94
CA ARG A 475 -35.77 19.26 26.40
C ARG A 475 -35.10 17.90 26.37
N PRO A 476 -34.89 17.25 25.21
CA PRO A 476 -34.35 15.89 25.15
C PRO A 476 -33.01 15.81 25.87
N TRP A 477 -32.88 14.88 26.82
CA TRP A 477 -31.59 14.60 27.43
C TRP A 477 -30.75 13.76 26.46
N ARG A 478 -29.50 14.17 26.24
CA ARG A 478 -28.52 13.42 25.43
C ARG A 478 -27.22 13.26 26.20
N PRO A 479 -26.51 12.13 26.09
CA PRO A 479 -25.12 12.07 26.55
C PRO A 479 -24.29 13.07 25.76
N ALA A 480 -23.15 13.47 26.32
CA ALA A 480 -22.16 14.26 25.60
C ALA A 480 -20.86 13.46 25.50
N LEU A 481 -20.23 13.52 24.33
CA LEU A 481 -19.01 12.79 24.04
C LEU A 481 -17.83 13.79 24.02
N ALA A 482 -17.55 14.37 25.20
CA ALA A 482 -16.45 15.32 25.37
C ALA A 482 -15.11 14.66 25.05
N ALA A 483 -14.27 15.32 24.26
CA ALA A 483 -12.86 14.94 24.16
C ALA A 483 -12.15 15.21 25.50
N ALA A 484 -11.04 14.53 25.76
CA ALA A 484 -10.30 14.69 27.03
C ALA A 484 -9.72 16.11 27.22
N ASP A 485 -9.62 16.89 26.14
CA ASP A 485 -9.25 18.31 26.10
C ASP A 485 -10.45 19.28 26.06
N GLY A 486 -11.68 18.76 26.05
CA GLY A 486 -12.92 19.53 25.93
C GLY A 486 -13.16 20.16 24.54
N ALA A 487 -12.31 19.90 23.54
CA ALA A 487 -12.31 20.67 22.30
C ALA A 487 -13.37 20.21 21.27
N ARG A 488 -13.96 19.01 21.44
CA ARG A 488 -14.98 18.46 20.53
C ARG A 488 -16.18 17.94 21.31
N LEU A 489 -17.39 18.29 20.83
CA LEU A 489 -18.68 17.75 21.29
C LEU A 489 -18.88 16.26 20.94
N HIS A 490 -18.12 15.77 19.95
CA HIS A 490 -18.15 14.39 19.46
C HIS A 490 -16.72 13.88 19.31
N ALA A 491 -16.10 13.54 20.45
CA ALA A 491 -14.81 12.86 20.49
C ALA A 491 -14.83 11.55 19.68
N ARG A 492 -13.64 11.08 19.31
CA ARG A 492 -13.47 9.87 18.51
C ARG A 492 -12.41 8.97 19.16
N PRO A 493 -12.50 7.64 18.99
CA PRO A 493 -11.40 6.74 19.32
C PRO A 493 -10.16 7.15 18.52
N THR A 494 -9.10 7.61 19.23
CA THR A 494 -7.90 8.16 18.59
C THR A 494 -6.82 7.09 18.37
N ALA A 495 -6.55 6.79 17.09
CA ALA A 495 -5.42 5.98 16.67
C ALA A 495 -4.22 6.89 16.33
N SER A 496 -3.47 7.27 17.37
CA SER A 496 -2.27 8.11 17.23
C SER A 496 -1.18 7.42 16.39
N GLY A 497 -0.57 8.19 15.49
CA GLY A 497 0.59 7.80 14.69
C GLY A 497 0.23 7.08 13.38
N VAL A 498 1.12 6.17 12.96
CA VAL A 498 0.90 5.21 11.86
C VAL A 498 1.05 3.81 12.42
N HIS A 499 0.17 2.90 12.01
CA HIS A 499 0.25 1.48 12.38
C HIS A 499 0.68 0.68 11.16
N SER A 500 1.19 -0.53 11.36
CA SER A 500 1.29 -1.50 10.26
C SER A 500 0.17 -2.54 10.33
N ALA A 501 -0.16 -3.09 9.17
CA ALA A 501 -1.17 -4.12 8.98
C ALA A 501 -0.77 -5.04 7.83
N ILE A 502 -1.25 -6.28 7.83
CA ILE A 502 -1.00 -7.24 6.74
C ILE A 502 -2.15 -7.22 5.75
N VAL A 503 -1.87 -7.17 4.45
CA VAL A 503 -2.88 -7.25 3.39
C VAL A 503 -3.46 -8.66 3.33
N VAL A 504 -4.78 -8.78 3.24
CA VAL A 504 -5.48 -10.08 3.32
C VAL A 504 -6.40 -10.36 2.14
N GLY A 505 -6.60 -11.65 1.86
CA GLY A 505 -7.55 -12.12 0.85
C GLY A 505 -9.02 -12.10 1.32
N PRO A 506 -9.95 -12.63 0.49
CA PRO A 506 -11.39 -12.63 0.75
C PRO A 506 -11.83 -13.12 2.13
N SER A 507 -11.13 -14.10 2.71
CA SER A 507 -11.46 -14.74 3.99
C SER A 507 -10.64 -14.21 5.17
N GLY A 508 -9.73 -13.26 4.95
CA GLY A 508 -8.77 -12.77 5.95
C GLY A 508 -7.44 -13.54 6.00
N GLU A 509 -7.17 -14.37 4.99
CA GLU A 509 -5.92 -15.09 4.82
C GLU A 509 -4.75 -14.15 4.51
N THR A 510 -3.59 -14.40 5.12
CA THR A 510 -2.35 -13.62 4.95
C THR A 510 -1.37 -14.29 3.99
N SER A 511 -1.81 -15.30 3.24
CA SER A 511 -1.01 -16.00 2.24
C SER A 511 -1.90 -16.25 1.02
N PRO A 512 -1.39 -16.03 -0.20
CA PRO A 512 -2.17 -16.19 -1.42
C PRO A 512 -2.42 -17.66 -1.75
N ASN A 513 -3.50 -17.95 -2.47
CA ASN A 513 -3.82 -19.30 -2.94
C ASN A 513 -3.46 -19.44 -4.42
N GLY A 514 -2.26 -19.94 -4.71
CA GLY A 514 -1.77 -20.07 -6.09
C GLY A 514 -1.67 -18.70 -6.79
N ALA A 515 -2.44 -18.52 -7.87
CA ALA A 515 -2.42 -17.28 -8.66
C ALA A 515 -3.20 -16.11 -8.03
N ASP A 516 -4.02 -16.37 -7.02
CA ASP A 516 -4.83 -15.36 -6.32
C ASP A 516 -3.97 -14.55 -5.34
N GLU A 517 -3.03 -13.77 -5.88
CA GLU A 517 -2.07 -12.96 -5.10
C GLU A 517 -2.57 -11.56 -4.74
N LEU A 518 -3.69 -11.12 -5.30
CA LEU A 518 -4.15 -9.74 -5.23
C LEU A 518 -5.66 -9.70 -5.02
N TYR A 519 -6.10 -9.01 -3.97
CA TYR A 519 -7.50 -8.83 -3.65
C TYR A 519 -7.83 -7.35 -3.45
N CYS A 520 -8.44 -6.74 -4.46
CA CYS A 520 -8.86 -5.34 -4.47
C CYS A 520 -10.26 -5.16 -5.07
N ASN A 521 -10.89 -4.02 -4.80
CA ASN A 521 -12.12 -3.61 -5.50
C ASN A 521 -11.80 -2.84 -6.80
N ASP A 522 -12.83 -2.41 -7.54
CA ASP A 522 -12.74 -1.65 -8.79
C ASP A 522 -11.95 -0.32 -8.71
N ARG A 523 -11.66 0.15 -7.49
CA ARG A 523 -10.91 1.40 -7.23
C ARG A 523 -9.44 1.14 -6.90
N GLY A 524 -9.04 -0.12 -6.72
CA GLY A 524 -7.74 -0.49 -6.17
C GLY A 524 -7.64 -0.35 -4.64
N ASP A 525 -8.77 -0.27 -3.92
CA ASP A 525 -8.77 -0.38 -2.46
C ASP A 525 -8.52 -1.85 -2.07
N VAL A 526 -7.79 -2.11 -0.99
CA VAL A 526 -7.48 -3.46 -0.48
C VAL A 526 -8.06 -3.67 0.92
N ARG A 527 -8.12 -4.93 1.40
CA ARG A 527 -8.44 -5.22 2.81
C ARG A 527 -7.15 -5.58 3.55
N VAL A 528 -7.06 -5.20 4.83
CA VAL A 528 -5.92 -5.56 5.70
C VAL A 528 -6.42 -6.23 6.97
N ARG A 529 -5.50 -6.77 7.78
CA ARG A 529 -5.73 -7.14 9.18
C ARG A 529 -4.67 -6.47 10.04
N PHE A 530 -5.09 -5.69 11.03
CA PHE A 530 -4.17 -5.11 12.02
C PHE A 530 -3.69 -6.18 13.00
N HIS A 531 -2.49 -6.01 13.56
CA HIS A 531 -1.88 -6.98 14.49
C HIS A 531 -2.67 -7.20 15.79
N TRP A 532 -3.56 -6.26 16.15
CA TRP A 532 -4.45 -6.37 17.31
C TRP A 532 -5.80 -7.04 16.99
N GLN A 533 -6.13 -7.27 15.71
CA GLN A 533 -7.31 -8.06 15.32
C GLN A 533 -6.94 -9.54 15.34
N ASN A 534 -7.69 -10.36 16.09
CA ASN A 534 -7.49 -11.81 16.06
C ASN A 534 -8.41 -12.47 15.02
N GLY A 535 -7.84 -13.30 14.15
CA GLY A 535 -8.55 -14.08 13.14
C GLY A 535 -8.92 -15.51 13.58
N SER A 536 -8.40 -16.00 14.71
CA SER A 536 -8.78 -17.30 15.28
C SER A 536 -9.90 -17.16 16.31
N SER A 537 -10.75 -18.19 16.44
CA SER A 537 -11.81 -18.24 17.46
C SER A 537 -11.28 -18.59 18.85
N GLU A 538 -9.96 -18.61 19.06
CA GLU A 538 -9.32 -19.17 20.26
C GLU A 538 -9.56 -18.30 21.52
N ASN A 539 -9.87 -17.01 21.36
CA ASN A 539 -10.20 -16.10 22.47
C ASN A 539 -11.71 -16.04 22.80
N GLY A 540 -12.46 -17.13 22.58
CA GLY A 540 -13.85 -17.26 23.03
C GLY A 540 -14.89 -16.39 22.30
N GLY A 541 -14.52 -15.79 21.16
CA GLY A 541 -15.47 -15.08 20.31
C GLY A 541 -16.43 -16.06 19.63
N SER A 542 -17.74 -15.83 19.78
CA SER A 542 -18.76 -16.54 18.99
C SER A 542 -18.55 -16.31 17.49
N GLY A 543 -18.98 -17.26 16.65
CA GLY A 543 -18.52 -17.39 15.25
C GLY A 543 -18.62 -16.12 14.37
N ASP A 544 -19.56 -15.25 14.69
CA ASP A 544 -19.79 -13.95 14.05
C ASP A 544 -18.74 -12.87 14.42
N SER A 545 -18.33 -12.76 15.69
CA SER A 545 -17.31 -11.76 16.09
C SER A 545 -15.92 -12.16 15.60
N ALA A 546 -15.67 -13.46 15.48
CA ALA A 546 -14.52 -14.01 14.77
C ALA A 546 -14.57 -13.79 13.25
N GLN A 547 -15.70 -13.37 12.67
CA GLN A 547 -15.80 -13.00 11.26
C GLN A 547 -15.46 -11.52 11.03
N ASP A 548 -16.01 -10.63 11.84
CA ASP A 548 -15.80 -9.18 11.70
C ASP A 548 -14.33 -8.78 11.98
N ASN A 549 -13.55 -9.60 12.70
CA ASN A 549 -12.13 -9.38 12.99
C ASN A 549 -11.13 -10.01 11.98
N ARG A 550 -11.57 -10.73 10.95
CA ARG A 550 -10.63 -11.35 9.97
C ARG A 550 -9.95 -10.35 9.05
N SER A 551 -10.58 -9.20 8.82
CA SER A 551 -10.12 -8.15 7.91
C SER A 551 -10.75 -6.80 8.26
N THR A 552 -10.32 -5.72 7.61
CA THR A 552 -10.96 -4.41 7.64
C THR A 552 -12.06 -4.28 6.60
N ARG A 553 -12.74 -3.12 6.53
CA ARG A 553 -13.40 -2.69 5.29
C ARG A 553 -12.38 -2.47 4.15
N TRP A 554 -12.83 -2.10 2.96
CA TRP A 554 -11.96 -1.64 1.88
C TRP A 554 -11.20 -0.36 2.28
N ILE A 555 -9.88 -0.37 2.12
CA ILE A 555 -8.97 0.73 2.47
C ILE A 555 -8.26 1.24 1.22
N ARG A 556 -8.32 2.56 1.02
CA ARG A 556 -7.63 3.27 -0.06
C ARG A 556 -6.12 3.14 0.06
N VAL A 557 -5.46 2.89 -1.07
CA VAL A 557 -4.01 2.88 -1.22
C VAL A 557 -3.53 4.20 -1.82
N ALA A 558 -2.66 4.93 -1.10
CA ALA A 558 -2.02 6.13 -1.63
C ALA A 558 -1.07 5.78 -2.78
N GLN A 559 -1.25 6.45 -3.91
CA GLN A 559 -0.42 6.30 -5.11
C GLN A 559 0.58 7.45 -5.24
N ARG A 560 1.73 7.20 -5.88
CA ARG A 560 2.76 8.24 -6.10
C ARG A 560 2.26 9.41 -6.96
N GLN A 561 1.36 9.12 -7.90
CA GLN A 561 0.71 10.09 -8.78
C GLN A 561 -0.61 9.49 -9.25
N ALA A 562 -1.70 10.25 -9.20
CA ALA A 562 -3.01 9.82 -9.69
C ALA A 562 -3.75 11.00 -10.33
N GLY A 563 -4.27 10.80 -11.54
CA GLY A 563 -5.02 11.80 -12.29
C GLY A 563 -5.98 11.15 -13.30
N PRO A 564 -6.79 11.94 -14.01
CA PRO A 564 -7.72 11.42 -15.02
C PRO A 564 -6.97 10.73 -16.17
N GLY A 565 -7.09 9.40 -16.28
CA GLY A 565 -6.45 8.60 -17.33
C GLY A 565 -4.92 8.48 -17.24
N MET A 566 -4.30 8.89 -16.13
CA MET A 566 -2.85 8.89 -15.96
C MET A 566 -2.44 8.72 -14.48
N GLY A 567 -1.26 8.15 -14.24
CA GLY A 567 -0.71 8.01 -12.91
C GLY A 567 0.18 6.78 -12.76
N TRP A 568 0.48 6.45 -11.51
CA TRP A 568 1.21 5.26 -11.10
C TRP A 568 0.25 4.37 -10.31
N GLN A 569 0.20 3.09 -10.62
CA GLN A 569 -0.59 2.12 -9.87
C GLN A 569 0.32 1.08 -9.24
N TRP A 570 0.36 1.09 -7.92
CA TRP A 570 0.91 0.01 -7.10
C TRP A 570 -0.20 -0.49 -6.17
N LEU A 571 -0.49 -1.79 -6.27
CA LEU A 571 -1.46 -2.49 -5.43
C LEU A 571 -0.71 -3.47 -4.51
N PRO A 572 -0.89 -3.37 -3.19
CA PRO A 572 -0.36 -4.35 -2.25
C PRO A 572 -0.91 -5.76 -2.53
N ARG A 573 -0.03 -6.77 -2.50
CA ARG A 573 -0.40 -8.19 -2.62
C ARG A 573 -0.72 -8.80 -1.26
N ILE A 574 -1.50 -9.88 -1.24
CA ILE A 574 -1.83 -10.63 -0.02
C ILE A 574 -0.53 -11.05 0.69
N GLY A 575 -0.48 -10.84 2.01
CA GLY A 575 0.69 -11.09 2.85
C GLY A 575 1.67 -9.91 2.98
N GLN A 576 1.62 -8.91 2.10
CA GLN A 576 2.48 -7.73 2.23
C GLN A 576 2.06 -6.88 3.43
N GLU A 577 3.04 -6.29 4.11
CA GLU A 577 2.80 -5.34 5.20
C GLU A 577 2.71 -3.91 4.69
N VAL A 578 1.73 -3.17 5.19
CA VAL A 578 1.43 -1.80 4.77
C VAL A 578 1.38 -0.88 5.97
N LEU A 579 1.85 0.37 5.78
CA LEU A 579 1.64 1.46 6.72
C LEU A 579 0.25 2.04 6.52
N VAL A 580 -0.51 2.10 7.61
CA VAL A 580 -1.85 2.67 7.68
C VAL A 580 -1.81 3.93 8.55
N LYS A 581 -2.32 5.03 8.00
CA LYS A 581 -2.56 6.29 8.72
C LYS A 581 -4.06 6.50 8.89
N PHE A 582 -4.45 7.07 10.02
CA PHE A 582 -5.84 7.40 10.33
C PHE A 582 -6.09 8.90 10.10
N VAL A 583 -7.14 9.22 9.34
CA VAL A 583 -7.50 10.62 9.05
C VAL A 583 -8.17 11.24 10.28
N ASP A 584 -7.75 12.45 10.65
CA ASP A 584 -8.15 13.14 11.89
C ASP A 584 -7.95 12.29 13.17
N LEU A 585 -7.03 11.32 13.11
CA LEU A 585 -6.76 10.28 14.11
C LEU A 585 -7.95 9.32 14.36
N ASP A 586 -9.01 9.37 13.56
CA ASP A 586 -10.19 8.50 13.67
C ASP A 586 -9.84 7.07 13.22
N VAL A 587 -9.85 6.12 14.16
CA VAL A 587 -9.52 4.71 13.86
C VAL A 587 -10.40 4.09 12.77
N ASP A 588 -11.61 4.61 12.56
CA ASP A 588 -12.55 4.15 11.54
C ASP A 588 -12.28 4.76 10.14
N GLN A 589 -11.30 5.67 10.02
CA GLN A 589 -10.85 6.29 8.76
C GLN A 589 -9.41 5.92 8.37
N PRO A 590 -9.06 4.63 8.21
CA PRO A 590 -7.73 4.21 7.77
C PRO A 590 -7.49 4.50 6.28
N VAL A 591 -6.25 4.86 5.95
CA VAL A 591 -5.72 5.00 4.59
C VAL A 591 -4.31 4.40 4.55
N ILE A 592 -4.01 3.55 3.56
CA ILE A 592 -2.67 3.01 3.35
C ILE A 592 -1.79 4.09 2.73
N VAL A 593 -0.64 4.38 3.36
CA VAL A 593 0.31 5.42 2.94
C VAL A 593 1.61 4.87 2.37
N GLY A 594 1.82 3.56 2.42
CA GLY A 594 2.97 2.86 1.81
C GLY A 594 3.05 1.38 2.21
N ALA A 595 4.01 0.66 1.63
CA ALA A 595 4.40 -0.68 2.07
C ALA A 595 5.61 -0.65 3.00
N LEU A 596 5.74 -1.70 3.80
CA LEU A 596 6.96 -2.09 4.49
C LEU A 596 7.48 -3.40 3.93
N TYR A 597 8.78 -3.59 4.07
CA TYR A 597 9.43 -4.89 3.99
C TYR A 597 9.48 -5.46 5.43
N ASN A 598 9.14 -6.74 5.64
CA ASN A 598 8.88 -7.35 6.96
C ASN A 598 9.43 -8.78 7.12
N GLY A 599 10.14 -9.03 8.23
CA GLY A 599 11.08 -10.16 8.40
C GLY A 599 10.51 -11.60 8.37
N ARG A 600 10.67 -12.30 7.24
CA ARG A 600 11.16 -13.70 7.23
C ARG A 600 12.07 -13.94 6.01
N GLY A 601 13.37 -13.97 6.27
CA GLY A 601 14.37 -14.38 5.29
C GLY A 601 14.70 -15.87 5.34
N ASP A 602 15.30 -16.41 4.30
CA ASP A 602 15.55 -17.87 4.15
C ASP A 602 16.47 -18.45 5.23
N GLY A 603 17.41 -17.65 5.73
CA GLY A 603 18.30 -17.99 6.86
C GLY A 603 17.82 -17.51 8.24
N GLY A 604 16.59 -16.98 8.33
CA GLY A 604 16.09 -16.28 9.52
C GLY A 604 15.49 -17.19 10.59
N ILE A 605 15.66 -16.78 11.86
CA ILE A 605 15.02 -17.43 13.01
C ILE A 605 13.50 -17.23 12.93
N ALA A 606 12.72 -18.30 13.15
CA ALA A 606 11.27 -18.22 13.18
C ALA A 606 10.76 -17.28 14.31
N PRO A 607 9.69 -16.48 14.07
CA PRO A 607 9.14 -15.61 15.10
C PRO A 607 8.57 -16.44 16.26
N THR A 608 9.08 -16.20 17.47
CA THR A 608 8.55 -16.76 18.71
C THR A 608 7.41 -15.87 19.24
N PRO A 609 6.25 -16.43 19.62
CA PRO A 609 5.24 -15.70 20.39
C PRO A 609 5.83 -15.09 21.66
N GLY A 610 5.36 -13.91 22.05
CA GLY A 610 5.88 -13.16 23.20
C GLY A 610 5.82 -13.99 24.49
N GLY A 611 6.99 -14.28 25.07
CA GLY A 611 7.14 -15.07 26.30
C GLY A 611 7.71 -16.48 26.12
N ALA A 612 7.76 -17.02 24.90
CA ALA A 612 8.41 -18.31 24.64
C ALA A 612 9.94 -18.17 24.55
N SER A 613 10.69 -19.09 25.16
CA SER A 613 12.16 -19.14 25.02
C SER A 613 12.57 -19.53 23.60
N ARG A 614 13.55 -18.81 23.04
CA ARG A 614 14.09 -19.00 21.69
C ARG A 614 14.82 -20.34 21.56
N ALA A 615 14.54 -21.08 20.49
CA ALA A 615 15.35 -22.21 20.01
C ALA A 615 15.62 -22.02 18.51
N GLY A 616 16.89 -22.07 18.11
CA GLY A 616 17.33 -21.90 16.72
C GLY A 616 18.41 -20.84 16.53
N GLU A 617 19.49 -21.22 15.86
CA GLU A 617 20.54 -20.33 15.33
C GLU A 617 20.18 -19.89 13.90
N THR A 618 20.77 -18.79 13.42
CA THR A 618 20.62 -18.35 12.02
C THR A 618 21.32 -19.32 11.08
N ASN A 619 20.67 -19.69 9.97
CA ASN A 619 21.28 -20.52 8.93
C ASN A 619 21.94 -19.61 7.90
N GLU A 620 23.27 -19.48 7.95
CA GLU A 620 24.03 -18.61 7.05
C GLU A 620 24.53 -19.33 5.78
N ASP A 621 24.47 -20.66 5.73
CA ASP A 621 24.96 -21.48 4.61
C ASP A 621 24.18 -21.23 3.30
N VAL A 622 22.92 -20.78 3.41
CA VAL A 622 22.09 -20.42 2.24
C VAL A 622 22.65 -19.21 1.47
N PHE A 623 23.49 -18.38 2.07
CA PHE A 623 24.10 -17.21 1.41
C PHE A 623 25.40 -17.54 0.67
N ALA A 624 26.04 -18.67 1.00
CA ALA A 624 27.29 -19.14 0.37
C ALA A 624 27.09 -19.68 -1.06
N GLN A 625 25.85 -19.83 -1.53
CA GLN A 625 25.50 -20.42 -2.82
C GLN A 625 25.40 -19.41 -3.99
N ALA A 626 25.58 -18.11 -3.72
CA ALA A 626 25.40 -17.04 -4.69
C ALA A 626 26.53 -16.96 -5.74
N GLY A 627 26.21 -16.53 -6.96
CA GLY A 627 27.20 -16.42 -8.05
C GLY A 627 26.67 -15.72 -9.30
N ASN A 628 27.52 -15.60 -10.34
CA ASN A 628 27.22 -14.85 -11.58
C ASN A 628 25.92 -15.25 -12.31
N ALA A 629 25.38 -16.43 -12.03
CA ALA A 629 24.12 -16.95 -12.59
C ALA A 629 23.13 -17.42 -11.51
N SER A 630 23.44 -17.25 -10.23
CA SER A 630 22.67 -17.77 -9.09
C SER A 630 22.40 -16.65 -8.08
N PRO A 631 21.15 -16.33 -7.75
CA PRO A 631 20.84 -15.30 -6.76
C PRO A 631 21.34 -15.70 -5.37
N SER A 632 21.48 -14.74 -4.46
CA SER A 632 21.67 -15.05 -3.04
C SER A 632 20.32 -15.18 -2.35
N ALA A 633 20.25 -16.08 -1.37
CA ALA A 633 19.08 -16.20 -0.50
C ALA A 633 18.80 -14.87 0.24
N GLN A 634 17.54 -14.62 0.60
CA GLN A 634 17.11 -13.33 1.13
C GLN A 634 17.36 -13.25 2.65
N ALA A 635 18.52 -12.75 3.11
CA ALA A 635 18.83 -12.70 4.55
C ALA A 635 18.35 -11.45 5.31
N ASN A 636 17.35 -10.71 4.84
CA ASN A 636 16.95 -9.50 5.57
C ASN A 636 16.17 -9.86 6.86
N LEU A 637 16.93 -10.09 7.93
CA LEU A 637 16.48 -10.50 9.27
C LEU A 637 15.57 -9.47 9.96
N ALA A 638 15.42 -8.27 9.39
CA ALA A 638 14.44 -7.26 9.82
C ALA A 638 13.26 -7.11 8.84
N ALA A 639 13.40 -7.54 7.57
CA ALA A 639 12.54 -7.09 6.48
C ALA A 639 12.57 -8.03 5.24
N GLY A 640 11.87 -9.17 5.31
CA GLY A 640 11.45 -9.98 4.14
C GLY A 640 10.47 -9.21 3.24
N HIS A 641 10.10 -9.81 2.09
CA HIS A 641 9.56 -9.07 0.94
C HIS A 641 10.45 -7.91 0.44
N ALA A 642 11.68 -7.78 0.95
CA ALA A 642 12.62 -6.75 0.51
C ALA A 642 12.90 -6.81 -1.00
N PRO A 643 13.32 -5.69 -1.60
CA PRO A 643 13.82 -5.67 -2.96
C PRO A 643 14.90 -6.73 -3.12
N PRO A 644 15.02 -7.32 -4.31
CA PRO A 644 15.98 -8.40 -4.56
C PRO A 644 17.43 -7.94 -4.35
N TRP A 645 17.70 -6.62 -4.30
CA TRP A 645 19.00 -6.00 -4.09
C TRP A 645 19.25 -5.48 -2.66
N HIS A 646 18.42 -5.84 -1.67
CA HIS A 646 18.88 -5.72 -0.28
C HIS A 646 19.98 -6.76 -0.02
N GLY A 647 21.15 -6.27 0.42
CA GLY A 647 22.34 -7.10 0.55
C GLY A 647 22.32 -7.99 1.80
N ALA A 648 22.70 -9.26 1.63
CA ALA A 648 23.25 -10.08 2.70
C ALA A 648 24.08 -11.27 2.19
N SER A 649 25.38 -11.28 2.49
CA SER A 649 26.31 -12.40 2.23
C SER A 649 27.23 -12.60 3.44
N ALA A 650 27.74 -13.81 3.61
CA ALA A 650 28.76 -14.15 4.62
C ALA A 650 30.20 -13.94 4.08
N ASP A 651 30.49 -12.76 3.49
CA ASP A 651 31.58 -12.50 2.50
C ASP A 651 31.37 -13.31 1.19
N ASP A 652 32.19 -13.23 0.13
CA ASP A 652 33.08 -12.13 -0.28
C ASP A 652 32.32 -11.18 -1.24
N LYS A 653 32.31 -9.87 -1.03
CA LYS A 653 32.55 -9.12 0.20
C LYS A 653 31.25 -8.37 0.47
N GLY A 654 30.29 -9.10 1.05
CA GLY A 654 28.92 -8.65 1.38
C GLY A 654 27.99 -8.40 0.19
N HIS A 655 28.15 -9.09 -0.95
CA HIS A 655 27.57 -8.73 -2.27
C HIS A 655 28.06 -7.40 -2.87
N ARG A 656 29.24 -6.93 -2.45
CA ARG A 656 30.02 -5.85 -3.08
C ARG A 656 29.20 -4.60 -3.47
N ASN A 657 28.38 -4.16 -2.50
CA ASN A 657 27.52 -2.96 -2.45
C ASN A 657 26.16 -2.99 -3.19
N ALA A 658 25.36 -4.04 -2.94
CA ALA A 658 23.95 -4.07 -3.28
C ALA A 658 23.12 -2.88 -2.70
N THR A 659 23.58 -2.22 -1.63
CA THR A 659 22.97 -0.98 -1.08
C THR A 659 23.07 0.24 -2.00
N ALA A 660 23.96 0.22 -2.99
CA ALA A 660 24.03 1.24 -4.05
C ALA A 660 23.12 0.91 -5.25
N LEU A 661 22.40 -0.23 -5.21
CA LEU A 661 21.39 -0.56 -6.20
C LEU A 661 20.05 0.06 -5.81
N SER A 662 19.41 0.75 -6.75
CA SER A 662 18.05 1.27 -6.61
C SER A 662 17.22 0.94 -7.84
N GLY A 663 15.90 0.89 -7.72
CA GLY A 663 15.07 0.51 -8.87
C GLY A 663 13.68 -0.02 -8.56
N PHE A 664 13.11 -0.69 -9.54
CA PHE A 664 11.80 -1.35 -9.50
C PHE A 664 11.94 -2.77 -10.05
N LYS A 665 11.45 -3.78 -9.34
CA LYS A 665 11.30 -5.16 -9.83
C LYS A 665 9.85 -5.58 -9.58
N THR A 666 9.19 -6.07 -10.62
CA THR A 666 7.86 -6.67 -10.51
C THR A 666 7.98 -8.16 -10.19
N LYS A 667 6.85 -8.79 -9.86
CA LYS A 667 6.69 -10.24 -9.93
C LYS A 667 5.55 -10.53 -10.90
N GLU A 668 5.67 -11.58 -11.68
CA GLU A 668 4.58 -12.17 -12.45
C GLU A 668 3.36 -12.48 -11.55
N PHE A 669 2.17 -12.60 -12.14
CA PHE A 669 0.96 -12.98 -11.41
C PHE A 669 0.80 -14.50 -11.46
N GLY A 670 0.88 -15.18 -10.31
CA GLY A 670 0.80 -16.64 -10.23
C GLY A 670 2.01 -17.39 -10.81
N GLY A 671 3.09 -16.67 -11.15
CA GLY A 671 4.33 -17.22 -11.70
C GLY A 671 5.57 -16.64 -11.01
N GLU A 672 6.75 -16.99 -11.52
CA GLU A 672 8.05 -16.61 -10.94
C GLU A 672 8.81 -15.56 -11.77
N GLY A 673 8.29 -15.19 -12.96
CA GLY A 673 8.89 -14.19 -13.83
C GLY A 673 8.90 -12.78 -13.23
N PHE A 674 9.65 -11.88 -13.87
CA PHE A 674 9.76 -10.49 -13.46
C PHE A 674 10.18 -9.56 -14.61
N SER A 675 9.88 -8.27 -14.43
CA SER A 675 10.52 -7.17 -15.15
C SER A 675 11.23 -6.28 -14.14
N GLN A 676 12.41 -5.77 -14.46
CA GLN A 676 13.16 -4.87 -13.59
C GLN A 676 13.82 -3.70 -14.33
N LEU A 677 13.88 -2.57 -13.64
CA LEU A 677 14.75 -1.43 -13.95
C LEU A 677 15.65 -1.21 -12.73
N VAL A 678 16.96 -1.33 -12.91
CA VAL A 678 17.96 -1.22 -11.84
C VAL A 678 19.00 -0.17 -12.22
N PHE A 679 19.25 0.75 -11.28
CA PHE A 679 20.35 1.70 -11.27
C PHE A 679 21.40 1.19 -10.30
N ASP A 680 22.67 1.25 -10.68
CA ASP A 680 23.82 0.93 -9.83
C ASP A 680 24.64 2.19 -9.64
N ASP A 681 24.54 2.80 -8.47
CA ASP A 681 25.26 4.03 -8.10
C ASP A 681 26.64 3.73 -7.47
N SER A 682 27.18 2.52 -7.67
CA SER A 682 28.52 2.15 -7.24
C SER A 682 29.57 3.11 -7.83
N ASN A 683 30.45 3.64 -6.98
CA ASN A 683 31.45 4.64 -7.35
C ASN A 683 32.30 4.19 -8.56
N GLN A 684 32.39 5.04 -9.58
CA GLN A 684 33.04 4.77 -10.88
C GLN A 684 32.52 3.55 -11.65
N GLN A 685 31.38 2.99 -11.25
CA GLN A 685 30.77 1.79 -11.82
C GLN A 685 29.29 2.01 -12.13
N LEU A 686 28.93 3.24 -12.51
CA LEU A 686 27.56 3.62 -12.84
C LEU A 686 26.99 2.72 -13.94
N ARG A 687 25.83 2.12 -13.68
CA ARG A 687 25.13 1.25 -14.63
C ARG A 687 23.62 1.42 -14.55
N VAL A 688 22.96 1.26 -15.68
CA VAL A 688 21.51 1.08 -15.77
C VAL A 688 21.21 -0.23 -16.48
N GLN A 689 20.29 -1.03 -15.95
CA GLN A 689 19.76 -2.23 -16.59
C GLN A 689 18.24 -2.16 -16.66
N LEU A 690 17.69 -2.34 -17.86
CA LEU A 690 16.30 -2.73 -18.08
C LEU A 690 16.29 -4.21 -18.49
N HIS A 691 15.57 -5.07 -17.78
CA HIS A 691 15.59 -6.52 -17.99
C HIS A 691 14.22 -7.15 -17.75
N ALA A 692 13.77 -7.98 -18.68
CA ALA A 692 12.64 -8.90 -18.51
C ALA A 692 13.15 -10.34 -18.47
N SER A 693 12.71 -11.13 -17.50
CA SER A 693 13.09 -12.54 -17.36
C SER A 693 12.74 -13.36 -18.60
N THR A 694 11.66 -13.02 -19.29
CA THR A 694 11.24 -13.63 -20.55
C THR A 694 12.34 -13.54 -21.61
N ALA A 695 12.90 -14.71 -21.96
CA ALA A 695 14.03 -14.85 -22.87
C ALA A 695 15.27 -13.99 -22.49
N HIS A 696 15.47 -13.71 -21.20
CA HIS A 696 16.58 -12.91 -20.67
C HIS A 696 16.84 -11.60 -21.46
N SER A 697 15.75 -10.92 -21.82
CA SER A 697 15.77 -9.77 -22.72
C SER A 697 16.13 -8.51 -21.96
N GLN A 698 17.29 -7.92 -22.27
CA GLN A 698 17.85 -6.81 -21.51
C GLN A 698 18.60 -5.77 -22.35
N LEU A 699 18.53 -4.52 -21.87
CA LEU A 699 19.39 -3.39 -22.23
C LEU A 699 20.27 -3.07 -21.01
N ASN A 700 21.58 -3.17 -21.17
CA ASN A 700 22.56 -2.75 -20.17
C ASN A 700 23.35 -1.54 -20.68
N LEU A 701 23.56 -0.55 -19.80
CA LEU A 701 24.30 0.68 -20.07
C LEU A 701 25.34 0.94 -18.97
N GLY A 702 26.49 1.48 -19.35
CA GLY A 702 27.55 1.90 -18.42
C GLY A 702 28.53 0.77 -18.07
N HIS A 703 28.75 0.53 -16.78
CA HIS A 703 29.67 -0.49 -16.27
C HIS A 703 29.01 -1.87 -16.25
N LEU A 704 29.19 -2.66 -17.30
CA LEU A 704 28.50 -3.94 -17.49
C LEU A 704 29.06 -5.00 -16.52
N ILE A 705 28.17 -5.66 -15.79
CA ILE A 705 28.47 -6.74 -14.83
C ILE A 705 27.51 -7.92 -15.02
N HIS A 706 27.86 -9.08 -14.46
CA HIS A 706 26.87 -10.11 -14.14
C HIS A 706 26.00 -9.63 -12.97
N GLN A 707 24.70 -9.91 -13.02
CA GLN A 707 23.80 -9.68 -11.89
C GLN A 707 22.77 -10.81 -11.80
N ALA A 708 22.65 -11.40 -10.61
CA ALA A 708 21.60 -12.35 -10.26
C ALA A 708 20.93 -11.84 -8.97
N ASP A 709 19.82 -11.11 -9.11
CA ASP A 709 19.12 -10.41 -8.02
C ASP A 709 20.03 -9.50 -7.17
N ASN A 710 20.32 -9.84 -5.91
CA ASN A 710 21.25 -9.14 -5.01
C ASN A 710 22.71 -9.41 -5.34
N PHE A 711 23.02 -10.50 -6.03
CA PHE A 711 24.39 -10.84 -6.36
C PHE A 711 24.92 -9.91 -7.44
N ARG A 712 25.76 -8.97 -7.01
CA ARG A 712 26.54 -8.06 -7.86
C ARG A 712 27.82 -8.78 -8.31
N GLY A 713 27.79 -9.34 -9.51
CA GLY A 713 28.81 -10.26 -10.01
C GLY A 713 29.98 -9.61 -10.74
N SER A 714 30.72 -10.42 -11.50
CA SER A 714 31.96 -9.98 -12.16
C SER A 714 31.73 -9.01 -13.31
N PHE A 715 32.72 -8.15 -13.54
CA PHE A 715 32.79 -7.24 -14.69
C PHE A 715 32.70 -7.99 -16.03
N ARG A 716 31.97 -7.41 -16.99
CA ARG A 716 31.73 -7.94 -18.34
C ARG A 716 32.20 -6.99 -19.45
N GLY A 717 32.30 -5.69 -19.19
CA GLY A 717 32.67 -4.68 -20.18
C GLY A 717 32.16 -3.28 -19.85
N GLN A 718 32.34 -2.33 -20.76
CA GLN A 718 31.80 -0.97 -20.63
C GLN A 718 31.10 -0.57 -21.93
N GLY A 719 30.05 0.25 -21.82
CA GLY A 719 29.32 0.81 -22.96
C GLY A 719 27.85 0.41 -22.97
N LEU A 720 27.39 -0.20 -24.06
CA LEU A 720 26.01 -0.61 -24.29
C LEU A 720 25.96 -2.08 -24.69
N GLU A 721 25.01 -2.83 -24.13
CA GLU A 721 24.68 -4.19 -24.55
C GLU A 721 23.17 -4.33 -24.74
N LEU A 722 22.77 -4.92 -25.87
CA LEU A 722 21.46 -5.53 -26.09
C LEU A 722 21.63 -7.05 -26.11
N ARG A 723 20.92 -7.76 -25.23
CA ARG A 723 21.01 -9.22 -25.09
C ARG A 723 19.60 -9.80 -24.95
N THR A 724 19.33 -10.90 -25.66
CA THR A 724 18.14 -11.73 -25.52
C THR A 724 18.49 -13.14 -26.01
N ASP A 725 17.82 -14.16 -25.47
CA ASP A 725 17.80 -15.54 -25.98
C ASP A 725 16.66 -15.78 -27.00
N GLY A 726 15.81 -14.77 -27.22
CA GLY A 726 14.77 -14.76 -28.24
C GLY A 726 15.22 -14.08 -29.54
N TYR A 727 14.25 -13.66 -30.34
CA TYR A 727 14.50 -12.93 -31.58
C TYR A 727 14.80 -11.45 -31.31
N ALA A 728 15.84 -10.91 -31.97
CA ALA A 728 16.19 -9.50 -31.96
C ALA A 728 16.10 -8.91 -33.37
N ALA A 729 15.66 -7.65 -33.48
CA ALA A 729 15.68 -6.90 -34.74
C ALA A 729 15.95 -5.41 -34.49
N LEU A 730 16.93 -4.85 -35.20
CA LEU A 730 17.17 -3.41 -35.27
C LEU A 730 16.55 -2.87 -36.57
N ARG A 731 15.65 -1.90 -36.47
CA ARG A 731 14.95 -1.31 -37.62
C ARG A 731 14.89 0.21 -37.50
N GLY A 732 15.56 0.91 -38.41
CA GLY A 732 15.42 2.36 -38.58
C GLY A 732 14.71 2.67 -39.90
N GLY A 733 13.44 3.08 -39.84
CA GLY A 733 12.62 3.35 -41.03
C GLY A 733 13.09 4.54 -41.89
N LYS A 734 14.11 5.28 -41.43
CA LYS A 734 14.78 6.39 -42.12
C LYS A 734 16.30 6.17 -42.25
N GLY A 735 16.78 4.96 -41.95
CA GLY A 735 18.20 4.57 -42.02
C GLY A 735 18.72 3.99 -40.70
N VAL A 736 19.85 3.29 -40.78
CA VAL A 736 20.61 2.75 -39.63
C VAL A 736 22.10 2.97 -39.89
N LEU A 737 22.79 3.63 -38.95
CA LEU A 737 24.23 3.83 -39.00
C LEU A 737 24.92 3.00 -37.92
N LEU A 738 25.85 2.12 -38.30
CA LEU A 738 26.77 1.43 -37.39
C LEU A 738 28.20 1.82 -37.76
N SER A 739 28.88 2.54 -36.87
CA SER A 739 30.18 3.14 -37.11
C SER A 739 31.16 2.92 -35.97
N THR A 740 32.44 2.72 -36.28
CA THR A 740 33.54 2.81 -35.30
C THR A 740 34.32 4.14 -35.39
N TYR A 741 33.92 5.03 -36.31
CA TYR A 741 34.50 6.37 -36.41
C TYR A 741 33.96 7.25 -35.28
N HIS A 742 34.84 8.03 -34.68
CA HIS A 742 34.54 8.97 -33.60
C HIS A 742 35.66 10.02 -33.52
N GLY A 743 35.34 11.20 -32.99
CA GLY A 743 36.31 12.23 -32.61
C GLY A 743 36.94 12.98 -33.78
N ALA A 744 36.27 13.07 -34.92
CA ALA A 744 36.71 13.89 -36.06
C ALA A 744 36.65 15.39 -35.75
N GLY A 745 35.75 15.81 -34.83
CA GLY A 745 35.55 17.20 -34.42
C GLY A 745 36.19 17.64 -33.09
N GLY A 746 37.00 16.80 -32.43
CA GLY A 746 37.58 17.08 -31.11
C GLY A 746 36.63 16.75 -29.94
N GLN A 747 36.64 17.53 -28.86
CA GLN A 747 35.83 17.27 -27.64
C GLN A 747 34.32 17.60 -27.77
N LYS A 748 33.82 17.91 -28.96
CA LYS A 748 32.38 18.18 -29.17
C LYS A 748 31.62 16.87 -29.37
N LEU A 749 30.39 16.80 -28.86
CA LEU A 749 29.45 15.72 -29.17
C LEU A 749 29.14 15.71 -30.67
N GLU A 750 29.33 14.57 -31.32
CA GLU A 750 29.06 14.37 -32.74
C GLU A 750 27.56 14.11 -32.97
N PRO A 751 26.92 14.69 -34.01
CA PRO A 751 25.52 14.41 -34.34
C PRO A 751 25.29 12.93 -34.68
N VAL A 752 24.09 12.43 -34.37
CA VAL A 752 23.71 11.01 -34.57
C VAL A 752 23.89 10.52 -36.01
N GLY A 753 23.76 11.41 -37.00
CA GLY A 753 23.96 11.10 -38.41
C GLY A 753 25.36 11.41 -38.97
N ASP A 754 26.37 11.72 -38.14
CA ASP A 754 27.71 12.02 -38.66
C ASP A 754 28.33 10.79 -39.34
N PHE A 755 28.63 10.95 -40.63
CA PHE A 755 29.17 9.92 -41.49
C PHE A 755 30.31 10.43 -42.39
N ALA A 756 30.98 11.53 -42.00
CA ALA A 756 31.96 12.22 -42.85
C ALA A 756 33.06 11.31 -43.44
N ALA A 757 33.56 10.33 -42.67
CA ALA A 757 34.55 9.37 -43.16
C ALA A 757 33.97 8.37 -44.18
N GLY A 758 32.72 7.94 -44.00
CA GLY A 758 32.01 7.11 -44.96
C GLY A 758 31.68 7.86 -46.25
N MET A 759 31.27 9.13 -46.14
CA MET A 759 31.11 10.03 -47.30
C MET A 759 32.42 10.17 -48.11
N ALA A 760 33.56 10.32 -47.43
CA ALA A 760 34.86 10.40 -48.09
C ALA A 760 35.23 9.12 -48.86
N LEU A 761 34.93 7.94 -48.29
CA LEU A 761 35.13 6.65 -48.96
C LEU A 761 34.17 6.45 -50.15
N LEU A 762 32.90 6.85 -50.02
CA LEU A 762 31.93 6.83 -51.13
C LEU A 762 32.40 7.71 -52.30
N LYS A 763 32.89 8.91 -51.99
CA LYS A 763 33.48 9.83 -52.97
C LYS A 763 34.73 9.27 -53.64
N GLN A 764 35.58 8.55 -52.90
CA GLN A 764 36.72 7.84 -53.45
C GLN A 764 36.28 6.71 -54.40
N VAL A 765 35.24 5.95 -54.05
CA VAL A 765 34.63 4.93 -54.94
C VAL A 765 34.06 5.56 -56.21
N GLN A 766 33.42 6.73 -56.13
CA GLN A 766 32.95 7.45 -57.31
C GLN A 766 34.10 7.90 -58.22
N GLN A 767 35.20 8.43 -57.66
CA GLN A 767 36.38 8.84 -58.42
C GLN A 767 37.08 7.65 -59.09
N LEU A 768 37.27 6.55 -58.35
CA LEU A 768 37.83 5.31 -58.88
C LEU A 768 36.93 4.72 -59.98
N GLY A 769 35.60 4.75 -59.76
CA GLY A 769 34.59 4.31 -60.72
C GLY A 769 34.63 5.10 -62.03
N GLN A 770 34.77 6.43 -61.96
CA GLN A 770 34.97 7.28 -63.15
C GLN A 770 36.23 6.86 -63.91
N ALA A 771 37.38 6.82 -63.24
CA ALA A 771 38.66 6.52 -63.87
C ALA A 771 38.71 5.14 -64.53
N LEU A 772 38.18 4.11 -63.85
CA LEU A 772 38.11 2.75 -64.40
C LEU A 772 37.03 2.61 -65.49
N SER A 773 35.92 3.36 -65.42
CA SER A 773 34.90 3.35 -66.47
C SER A 773 35.33 4.10 -67.74
N ASP A 774 36.16 5.15 -67.60
CA ASP A 774 36.79 5.83 -68.73
C ASP A 774 37.89 4.96 -69.36
N ALA A 775 38.68 4.26 -68.55
CA ALA A 775 39.64 3.26 -69.03
C ALA A 775 38.91 2.12 -69.76
N ALA A 776 37.81 1.61 -69.22
CA ALA A 776 36.98 0.59 -69.87
C ALA A 776 36.46 1.03 -71.25
N ARG A 777 35.98 2.28 -71.36
CA ARG A 777 35.58 2.88 -72.65
C ARG A 777 36.75 3.00 -73.62
N THR A 778 37.93 3.39 -73.13
CA THR A 778 39.14 3.61 -73.95
C THR A 778 39.73 2.29 -74.47
N HIS A 779 39.60 1.22 -73.70
CA HIS A 779 40.05 -0.13 -74.06
C HIS A 779 38.91 -1.05 -74.56
N GLU A 780 37.80 -0.47 -75.01
CA GLU A 780 36.67 -1.15 -75.67
C GLU A 780 36.09 -2.35 -74.89
N THR A 781 36.03 -2.25 -73.55
CA THR A 781 35.45 -3.26 -72.66
C THR A 781 34.24 -2.71 -71.89
N VAL A 782 33.63 -3.55 -71.05
CA VAL A 782 32.39 -3.26 -70.32
C VAL A 782 32.60 -2.14 -69.29
N GLN A 783 31.88 -1.03 -69.44
CA GLN A 783 31.89 0.10 -68.51
C GLN A 783 31.20 -0.24 -67.16
N LEU A 784 31.55 0.49 -66.10
CA LEU A 784 31.07 0.20 -64.75
C LEU A 784 29.62 0.72 -64.54
N ALA A 785 28.66 -0.19 -64.50
CA ALA A 785 27.23 0.10 -64.31
C ALA A 785 26.92 0.96 -63.07
N GLY A 786 27.65 0.81 -61.97
CA GLY A 786 27.49 1.66 -60.77
C GLY A 786 27.90 3.12 -60.96
N HIS A 787 28.76 3.40 -61.95
CA HIS A 787 29.20 4.74 -62.31
C HIS A 787 28.34 5.36 -63.42
N ILE A 788 27.98 4.60 -64.47
CA ILE A 788 27.20 5.13 -65.60
C ILE A 788 25.68 5.03 -65.41
N GLY A 789 25.19 4.15 -64.54
CA GLY A 789 23.79 3.76 -64.39
C GLY A 789 23.49 2.41 -65.06
N ALA A 790 22.84 1.48 -64.35
CA ALA A 790 22.67 0.10 -64.79
C ALA A 790 21.56 -0.09 -65.85
N GLY A 791 20.45 0.66 -65.76
CA GLY A 791 19.33 0.58 -66.71
C GLY A 791 19.20 1.82 -67.61
N LYS A 792 19.54 3.00 -67.10
CA LYS A 792 19.54 4.28 -67.83
C LYS A 792 20.75 5.09 -67.39
N ALA A 793 21.38 5.78 -68.34
CA ALA A 793 22.49 6.68 -68.07
C ALA A 793 22.10 7.74 -67.01
N ASN A 794 22.97 7.94 -66.00
CA ASN A 794 22.78 8.85 -64.87
C ASN A 794 21.47 8.64 -64.10
N ALA A 795 21.09 7.39 -63.85
CA ALA A 795 19.96 7.05 -62.99
C ALA A 795 20.23 5.78 -62.16
N SER A 796 19.52 5.67 -61.04
CA SER A 796 19.50 4.51 -60.14
C SER A 796 18.10 4.31 -59.55
N GLN A 797 17.89 3.21 -58.82
CA GLN A 797 16.66 2.98 -58.05
C GLN A 797 16.56 3.91 -56.82
N LEU A 798 17.70 4.34 -56.25
CA LEU A 798 17.77 5.24 -55.10
C LEU A 798 17.55 6.72 -55.48
N ASP A 799 18.03 7.12 -56.66
CA ASP A 799 17.89 8.46 -57.21
C ASP A 799 17.75 8.40 -58.73
N LYS A 800 16.62 8.90 -59.26
CA LYS A 800 16.27 8.84 -60.68
C LYS A 800 17.13 9.78 -61.56
N GLU A 801 17.92 10.65 -60.96
CA GLU A 801 18.78 11.64 -61.62
C GLU A 801 20.28 11.40 -61.40
N ARG A 802 20.65 10.35 -60.65
CA ARG A 802 22.05 10.02 -60.34
C ARG A 802 22.34 8.53 -60.51
N ALA A 803 23.50 8.21 -61.09
CA ALA A 803 23.99 6.84 -61.12
C ALA A 803 24.28 6.30 -59.69
N PRO A 804 24.28 4.97 -59.46
CA PRO A 804 24.31 4.39 -58.12
C PRO A 804 25.38 4.93 -57.15
N TYR A 805 26.61 5.15 -57.61
CA TYR A 805 27.68 5.70 -56.74
C TYR A 805 27.36 7.13 -56.26
N ALA A 806 26.91 8.00 -57.18
CA ALA A 806 26.56 9.38 -56.88
C ALA A 806 25.26 9.51 -56.07
N ALA A 807 24.31 8.59 -56.26
CA ALA A 807 23.11 8.48 -55.44
C ALA A 807 23.45 8.12 -53.98
N MET A 808 24.38 7.19 -53.78
CA MET A 808 24.83 6.79 -52.43
C MET A 808 25.64 7.89 -51.74
N GLU A 809 26.58 8.56 -52.43
CA GLU A 809 27.29 9.74 -51.88
C GLU A 809 26.29 10.84 -51.50
N ARG A 810 25.31 11.14 -52.36
CA ARG A 810 24.26 12.14 -52.07
C ARG A 810 23.45 11.78 -50.82
N THR A 811 23.03 10.53 -50.70
CA THR A 811 22.22 10.03 -49.57
C THR A 811 22.97 10.11 -48.24
N ALA A 812 24.26 9.77 -48.26
CA ALA A 812 25.15 9.89 -47.12
C ALA A 812 25.46 11.35 -46.71
N SER A 813 25.30 12.30 -47.63
CA SER A 813 25.64 13.72 -47.44
C SER A 813 24.49 14.58 -46.90
N GLY A 814 23.37 13.98 -46.49
CA GLY A 814 22.17 14.72 -46.10
C GLY A 814 22.37 15.58 -44.85
N MET A 815 21.70 16.74 -44.81
CA MET A 815 21.81 17.76 -43.76
C MET A 815 20.43 18.35 -43.45
N VAL A 816 20.03 18.37 -42.18
CA VAL A 816 18.76 18.94 -41.71
C VAL A 816 18.98 20.08 -40.71
N THR A 817 18.03 21.00 -40.56
CA THR A 817 18.13 22.06 -39.54
C THR A 817 18.08 21.52 -38.11
N ALA A 818 18.82 22.17 -37.21
CA ALA A 818 18.76 21.95 -35.77
C ALA A 818 17.68 22.81 -35.08
N ASP A 819 17.06 23.75 -35.80
CA ASP A 819 16.27 24.84 -35.22
C ASP A 819 14.81 24.43 -34.91
N ALA A 820 14.21 23.57 -35.74
CA ALA A 820 12.83 23.10 -35.56
C ALA A 820 12.59 21.71 -36.21
N LEU A 821 11.81 20.85 -35.54
CA LEU A 821 11.58 19.46 -35.98
C LEU A 821 10.84 19.36 -37.32
N ASP A 822 9.79 20.15 -37.55
CA ASP A 822 9.02 20.10 -38.81
C ASP A 822 9.86 20.56 -40.00
N ALA A 823 10.72 21.57 -39.80
CA ALA A 823 11.66 22.04 -40.81
C ALA A 823 12.78 21.01 -41.06
N ALA A 824 13.22 20.28 -40.03
CA ALA A 824 14.17 19.17 -40.19
C ALA A 824 13.57 18.01 -41.00
N TYR A 825 12.27 17.71 -40.83
CA TYR A 825 11.57 16.74 -41.67
C TYR A 825 11.40 17.22 -43.12
N ALA A 826 11.19 18.52 -43.35
CA ALA A 826 11.16 19.10 -44.69
C ALA A 826 12.54 19.00 -45.38
N ASP A 827 13.62 19.41 -44.71
CA ASP A 827 14.99 19.26 -45.21
C ASP A 827 15.32 17.80 -45.58
N ALA A 828 14.88 16.83 -44.76
CA ALA A 828 15.08 15.41 -45.03
C ALA A 828 14.29 14.93 -46.25
N ALA A 829 13.04 15.39 -46.42
CA ALA A 829 12.19 15.06 -47.56
C ALA A 829 12.75 15.66 -48.88
N ASP A 830 13.26 16.89 -48.83
CA ASP A 830 13.92 17.58 -49.94
C ASP A 830 15.35 17.06 -50.22
N LYS A 831 15.81 16.06 -49.46
CA LYS A 831 17.17 15.50 -49.51
C LYS A 831 18.26 16.57 -49.43
N ALA A 832 18.08 17.60 -48.60
CA ALA A 832 18.99 18.72 -48.48
C ALA A 832 20.41 18.28 -48.06
N ILE A 833 21.44 18.96 -48.57
CA ILE A 833 22.87 18.71 -48.22
C ILE A 833 23.64 19.98 -47.85
N ALA A 834 22.94 21.11 -47.75
CA ALA A 834 23.58 22.40 -47.49
C ALA A 834 24.19 22.38 -46.08
N THR A 835 25.51 22.59 -46.00
CA THR A 835 26.24 22.70 -44.74
C THR A 835 26.07 24.11 -44.16
N GLY A 836 25.99 24.24 -42.84
CA GLY A 836 25.88 25.51 -42.13
C GLY A 836 25.88 25.31 -40.62
N GLU A 837 26.02 26.39 -39.84
CA GLU A 837 26.15 26.28 -38.37
C GLU A 837 24.90 25.72 -37.67
N SER A 838 23.70 25.93 -38.24
CA SER A 838 22.45 25.32 -37.76
C SER A 838 22.01 24.06 -38.52
N LYS A 839 22.94 23.38 -39.20
CA LYS A 839 22.66 22.13 -39.96
C LYS A 839 23.38 20.94 -39.33
N VAL A 840 22.66 19.83 -39.16
CA VAL A 840 23.17 18.56 -38.61
C VAL A 840 23.12 17.45 -39.67
N PRO A 841 24.15 16.60 -39.77
CA PRO A 841 24.16 15.43 -40.66
C PRO A 841 23.02 14.44 -40.39
N HIS A 842 22.38 13.96 -41.45
CA HIS A 842 21.30 12.97 -41.44
C HIS A 842 21.19 12.29 -42.81
N THR A 843 21.05 10.95 -42.90
CA THR A 843 20.85 10.27 -44.19
C THR A 843 19.50 10.67 -44.82
N SER A 844 19.47 10.98 -46.13
CA SER A 844 18.21 11.41 -46.79
C SER A 844 17.23 10.28 -47.09
N ASP A 845 17.71 9.03 -47.08
CA ASP A 845 16.96 7.83 -47.45
C ASP A 845 17.23 6.68 -46.47
N ALA A 846 16.36 5.67 -46.50
CA ALA A 846 16.42 4.51 -45.60
C ALA A 846 17.54 3.52 -45.97
N VAL A 847 18.80 3.93 -45.73
CA VAL A 847 20.00 3.11 -45.96
C VAL A 847 20.56 2.50 -44.68
N ILE A 848 21.18 1.33 -44.77
CA ILE A 848 22.03 0.78 -43.70
C ILE A 848 23.48 1.10 -44.05
N ALA A 849 24.11 1.96 -43.25
CA ALA A 849 25.49 2.37 -43.40
C ALA A 849 26.36 1.65 -42.37
N LEU A 850 27.35 0.89 -42.85
CA LEU A 850 28.34 0.19 -42.01
C LEU A 850 29.72 0.78 -42.31
N ALA A 851 30.41 1.32 -41.31
CA ALA A 851 31.76 1.87 -41.48
C ALA A 851 32.69 1.53 -40.30
N ALA A 852 33.90 1.09 -40.61
CA ALA A 852 34.91 0.75 -39.60
C ALA A 852 36.26 1.38 -39.94
N ARG A 853 36.87 2.03 -38.95
CA ARG A 853 38.14 2.76 -39.12
C ARG A 853 39.36 1.83 -39.15
N GLY A 854 39.31 0.70 -38.43
CA GLY A 854 40.41 -0.27 -38.35
C GLY A 854 40.24 -1.46 -39.30
N GLY A 855 39.00 -1.87 -39.58
CA GLY A 855 38.68 -3.00 -40.46
C GLY A 855 37.24 -3.50 -40.24
N LEU A 856 36.67 -4.10 -41.28
CA LEU A 856 35.33 -4.71 -41.27
C LEU A 856 35.46 -6.16 -41.72
N ALA A 857 34.83 -7.09 -41.00
CA ALA A 857 34.84 -8.51 -41.34
C ALA A 857 33.41 -9.06 -41.44
N MET A 858 33.16 -9.86 -42.49
CA MET A 858 31.92 -10.61 -42.67
C MET A 858 32.30 -12.10 -42.78
N VAL A 859 31.85 -12.90 -41.82
CA VAL A 859 32.24 -14.32 -41.69
C VAL A 859 31.00 -15.17 -41.52
N ALA A 860 30.93 -16.30 -42.22
CA ALA A 860 29.88 -17.29 -42.07
C ALA A 860 30.49 -18.71 -42.12
N GLY A 861 30.07 -19.58 -41.20
CA GLY A 861 30.63 -20.94 -41.07
C GLY A 861 30.10 -21.97 -42.09
N GLN A 862 29.15 -21.58 -42.95
CA GLN A 862 28.56 -22.46 -43.98
C GLN A 862 28.43 -21.76 -45.33
N GLN A 863 27.78 -20.59 -45.37
CA GLN A 863 27.55 -19.84 -46.61
C GLN A 863 27.48 -18.34 -46.35
N LEU A 864 28.09 -17.55 -47.24
CA LEU A 864 27.93 -16.11 -47.33
C LEU A 864 27.35 -15.79 -48.71
N GLN A 865 26.24 -15.06 -48.77
CA GLN A 865 25.58 -14.67 -50.01
C GLN A 865 25.42 -13.15 -50.04
N VAL A 866 25.75 -12.53 -51.17
CA VAL A 866 25.55 -11.10 -51.43
C VAL A 866 24.70 -10.97 -52.68
N VAL A 867 23.53 -10.34 -52.56
CA VAL A 867 22.55 -10.18 -53.63
C VAL A 867 22.14 -8.71 -53.69
N SER A 868 22.06 -8.15 -54.90
CA SER A 868 21.59 -6.77 -55.14
C SER A 868 20.66 -6.75 -56.35
N GLY A 869 19.60 -5.94 -56.29
CA GLY A 869 18.63 -5.78 -57.38
C GLY A 869 19.02 -4.74 -58.44
N GLU A 870 20.14 -4.02 -58.25
CA GLU A 870 20.64 -3.03 -59.21
C GLU A 870 22.14 -3.18 -59.44
N THR A 871 22.96 -2.86 -58.44
CA THR A 871 24.43 -3.00 -58.51
C THR A 871 25.00 -3.55 -57.20
N ALA A 872 25.96 -4.47 -57.29
CA ALA A 872 26.83 -4.86 -56.20
C ALA A 872 28.28 -4.51 -56.60
N THR A 873 29.00 -3.83 -55.72
CA THR A 873 30.36 -3.33 -56.02
C THR A 873 31.31 -3.72 -54.90
N LEU A 874 32.41 -4.37 -55.29
CA LEU A 874 33.59 -4.56 -54.45
C LEU A 874 34.69 -3.64 -55.00
N ALA A 875 35.10 -2.66 -54.22
CA ALA A 875 36.09 -1.66 -54.61
C ALA A 875 37.09 -1.42 -53.48
N SER A 876 38.35 -1.18 -53.83
CA SER A 876 39.45 -0.90 -52.93
C SER A 876 40.32 0.20 -53.53
N GLY A 877 40.88 1.07 -52.69
CA GLY A 877 41.92 2.01 -53.11
C GLY A 877 43.31 1.36 -53.24
N GLY A 878 43.44 0.10 -52.79
CA GLY A 878 44.59 -0.77 -53.00
C GLY A 878 44.11 -2.12 -53.53
N ASP A 879 44.59 -3.22 -52.93
CA ASP A 879 44.33 -4.57 -53.43
C ASP A 879 42.92 -5.11 -53.09
N ILE A 880 42.47 -6.10 -53.88
CA ILE A 880 41.38 -7.02 -53.57
C ILE A 880 41.89 -8.44 -53.84
N ASN A 881 41.82 -9.32 -52.84
CA ASN A 881 42.26 -10.71 -52.95
C ASN A 881 41.06 -11.66 -52.93
N LEU A 882 40.99 -12.58 -53.90
CA LEU A 882 40.00 -13.67 -53.96
C LEU A 882 40.75 -15.01 -53.83
N ALA A 883 40.67 -15.64 -52.66
CA ALA A 883 41.29 -16.92 -52.38
C ALA A 883 40.21 -17.99 -52.10
N LEU A 884 40.30 -19.13 -52.78
CA LEU A 884 39.34 -20.23 -52.70
C LEU A 884 40.11 -21.56 -52.66
N ALA A 885 39.58 -22.55 -51.94
CA ALA A 885 40.19 -23.89 -51.86
C ALA A 885 39.87 -24.77 -53.07
N ASP A 886 38.62 -24.73 -53.56
CA ASP A 886 38.12 -25.64 -54.59
C ASP A 886 37.92 -24.96 -55.95
N VAL A 887 36.83 -24.19 -56.13
CA VAL A 887 36.42 -23.68 -57.45
C VAL A 887 35.85 -22.26 -57.36
N LEU A 888 36.39 -21.35 -58.19
CA LEU A 888 35.76 -20.08 -58.54
C LEU A 888 34.89 -20.26 -59.78
N ARG A 889 33.64 -19.78 -59.73
CA ARG A 889 32.74 -19.72 -60.91
C ARG A 889 32.25 -18.29 -61.09
N VAL A 890 32.30 -17.80 -62.33
CA VAL A 890 31.81 -16.47 -62.71
C VAL A 890 30.84 -16.64 -63.88
N HIS A 891 29.64 -16.10 -63.74
CA HIS A 891 28.58 -16.17 -64.75
C HIS A 891 27.98 -14.77 -64.94
N SER A 892 27.65 -14.41 -66.18
CA SER A 892 26.96 -13.16 -66.52
C SER A 892 25.98 -13.39 -67.65
N GLY A 893 24.81 -12.75 -67.58
CA GLY A 893 23.78 -12.81 -68.64
C GLY A 893 23.98 -11.83 -69.79
N GLN A 894 24.94 -10.89 -69.67
CA GLN A 894 25.23 -9.89 -70.71
C GLN A 894 26.70 -9.94 -71.13
N ALA A 895 27.62 -9.61 -70.22
CA ALA A 895 29.06 -9.60 -70.50
C ALA A 895 29.88 -9.78 -69.22
N ILE A 896 31.11 -10.28 -69.37
CA ILE A 896 32.16 -10.27 -68.33
C ILE A 896 33.29 -9.41 -68.88
N GLY A 897 33.53 -8.24 -68.26
CA GLY A 897 34.66 -7.37 -68.60
C GLY A 897 35.84 -7.66 -67.68
N VAL A 898 37.01 -7.93 -68.25
CA VAL A 898 38.29 -7.99 -67.52
C VAL A 898 39.23 -6.97 -68.14
N LEU A 899 39.69 -6.01 -67.33
CA LEU A 899 40.67 -5.00 -67.72
C LEU A 899 41.73 -4.91 -66.63
N ALA A 900 42.99 -5.00 -67.03
CA ALA A 900 44.13 -4.87 -66.14
C ALA A 900 45.28 -4.17 -66.87
N GLY A 901 46.17 -3.50 -66.12
CA GLY A 901 47.27 -2.71 -66.71
C GLY A 901 46.85 -1.42 -67.43
N ALA A 902 45.60 -0.94 -67.26
CA ALA A 902 45.10 0.28 -67.91
C ALA A 902 45.69 1.60 -67.35
N GLN A 903 46.46 1.52 -66.28
CA GLN A 903 47.29 2.61 -65.76
C GLN A 903 48.74 2.13 -65.69
N LYS A 904 49.69 3.03 -65.93
CA LYS A 904 51.12 2.71 -65.93
C LYS A 904 51.61 2.47 -64.50
N ALA A 905 51.87 1.22 -64.16
CA ALA A 905 52.48 0.78 -62.90
C ALA A 905 53.85 0.13 -63.15
N ASP A 906 54.71 0.08 -62.14
CA ASP A 906 56.04 -0.57 -62.20
C ASP A 906 55.97 -2.11 -62.15
N ALA A 907 54.81 -2.70 -62.47
CA ALA A 907 54.58 -4.14 -62.43
C ALA A 907 54.95 -4.82 -63.77
N GLU A 908 55.66 -5.96 -63.71
CA GLU A 908 56.15 -6.68 -64.89
C GLU A 908 55.05 -7.31 -65.77
N LYS A 909 53.83 -7.49 -65.25
CA LYS A 909 52.72 -8.17 -65.95
C LYS A 909 51.40 -7.44 -65.72
N GLY A 910 50.72 -7.07 -66.81
CA GLY A 910 49.40 -6.43 -66.76
C GLY A 910 48.27 -7.40 -66.43
N LEU A 911 48.23 -8.58 -67.04
CA LEU A 911 47.33 -9.69 -66.73
C LEU A 911 48.12 -11.00 -66.83
N SER A 912 47.86 -11.95 -65.92
CA SER A 912 48.48 -13.27 -65.92
C SER A 912 47.43 -14.31 -65.55
N VAL A 913 47.17 -15.26 -66.46
CA VAL A 913 46.27 -16.40 -66.24
C VAL A 913 47.09 -17.66 -66.44
N ILE A 914 47.14 -18.54 -65.43
CA ILE A 914 48.00 -19.73 -65.40
C ILE A 914 47.18 -20.89 -64.84
N ALA A 915 47.02 -21.96 -65.63
CA ALA A 915 46.64 -23.27 -65.12
C ALA A 915 47.92 -23.97 -64.62
N GLY A 916 47.96 -24.33 -63.34
CA GLY A 916 49.12 -25.01 -62.74
C GLY A 916 49.16 -26.51 -63.00
N ASN A 917 47.98 -27.10 -63.18
CA ASN A 917 47.69 -28.44 -63.70
C ASN A 917 46.48 -28.31 -64.65
N ASP A 918 46.28 -29.31 -65.50
CA ASP A 918 45.18 -29.39 -66.48
C ASP A 918 45.16 -28.22 -67.49
N ASP A 919 44.06 -28.08 -68.25
CA ASP A 919 43.98 -27.24 -69.44
C ASP A 919 43.43 -25.82 -69.19
N LEU A 920 43.80 -24.90 -70.08
CA LEU A 920 43.29 -23.53 -70.14
C LEU A 920 42.45 -23.37 -71.43
N ASP A 921 41.15 -23.65 -71.34
CA ASP A 921 40.22 -23.55 -72.48
C ASP A 921 39.67 -22.11 -72.66
N PHE A 922 39.71 -21.63 -73.91
CA PHE A 922 39.08 -20.38 -74.34
C PHE A 922 38.23 -20.65 -75.58
N GLN A 923 36.90 -20.56 -75.42
CA GLN A 923 35.95 -20.96 -76.45
C GLN A 923 34.90 -19.88 -76.74
N ALA A 924 34.71 -19.54 -78.02
CA ALA A 924 33.55 -18.81 -78.53
C ALA A 924 32.67 -19.75 -79.37
N GLN A 925 31.38 -19.86 -79.06
CA GLN A 925 30.50 -20.88 -79.66
C GLN A 925 29.66 -20.42 -80.87
N HIS A 926 29.46 -19.11 -81.04
CA HIS A 926 28.58 -18.56 -82.08
C HIS A 926 29.33 -17.62 -83.06
N ASP A 927 30.12 -16.68 -82.54
CA ASP A 927 30.84 -15.68 -83.34
C ASP A 927 32.38 -15.89 -83.30
N GLU A 928 33.15 -14.84 -83.01
CA GLU A 928 34.61 -14.77 -83.20
C GLU A 928 35.39 -14.80 -81.87
N LEU A 929 36.40 -15.68 -81.76
CA LEU A 929 37.41 -15.58 -80.72
C LEU A 929 38.56 -14.67 -81.20
N ARG A 930 38.65 -13.45 -80.65
CA ARG A 930 39.72 -12.50 -80.97
C ARG A 930 40.88 -12.59 -79.99
N VAL A 931 42.07 -12.85 -80.51
CA VAL A 931 43.35 -12.73 -79.79
C VAL A 931 44.24 -11.78 -80.59
N GLN A 932 44.55 -10.61 -80.03
CA GLN A 932 45.22 -9.52 -80.73
C GLN A 932 46.35 -8.92 -79.87
N ALA A 933 47.45 -8.54 -80.51
CA ALA A 933 48.57 -7.83 -79.88
C ALA A 933 49.12 -6.79 -80.86
N LYS A 934 49.49 -5.60 -80.36
CA LYS A 934 50.03 -4.51 -81.20
C LYS A 934 51.47 -4.77 -81.67
N GLU A 935 52.27 -5.46 -80.85
CA GLU A 935 53.69 -5.72 -81.12
C GLU A 935 53.92 -7.19 -81.50
N ALA A 936 53.95 -8.10 -80.52
CA ALA A 936 54.18 -9.52 -80.74
C ALA A 936 53.08 -10.39 -80.12
N LEU A 937 52.53 -11.31 -80.91
CA LEU A 937 51.75 -12.45 -80.43
C LEU A 937 52.62 -13.69 -80.48
N LYS A 938 52.89 -14.32 -79.33
CA LYS A 938 53.68 -15.55 -79.22
C LYS A 938 52.81 -16.69 -78.70
N ILE A 939 52.52 -17.66 -79.55
CA ILE A 939 51.91 -18.94 -79.19
C ILE A 939 53.00 -20.01 -79.37
N ALA A 940 53.29 -20.79 -78.34
CA ALA A 940 54.33 -21.80 -78.36
C ALA A 940 53.99 -22.94 -77.39
N SER A 941 54.36 -24.17 -77.79
CA SER A 941 54.49 -25.32 -76.90
C SER A 941 55.98 -25.67 -76.82
N THR A 942 56.48 -26.03 -75.64
CA THR A 942 57.90 -26.39 -75.45
C THR A 942 58.17 -27.86 -75.81
N ASP A 943 57.19 -28.73 -75.56
CA ASP A 943 57.38 -30.18 -75.57
C ASP A 943 56.58 -30.87 -76.69
N GLN A 944 55.45 -30.28 -77.11
CA GLN A 944 54.50 -30.87 -78.07
C GLN A 944 54.13 -29.88 -79.18
N THR A 945 53.02 -30.13 -79.88
CA THR A 945 52.58 -29.38 -81.06
C THR A 945 51.72 -28.17 -80.73
N VAL A 946 51.83 -27.11 -81.53
CA VAL A 946 50.80 -26.08 -81.66
C VAL A 946 49.96 -26.42 -82.89
N GLU A 947 48.64 -26.53 -82.73
CA GLU A 947 47.72 -26.97 -83.78
C GLU A 947 46.68 -25.90 -84.10
N PHE A 948 46.37 -25.74 -85.39
CA PHE A 948 45.30 -24.88 -85.89
C PHE A 948 44.42 -25.72 -86.84
N ALA A 949 43.11 -25.78 -86.56
CA ALA A 949 42.15 -26.58 -87.35
C ALA A 949 40.86 -25.78 -87.58
N ALA A 950 40.34 -25.81 -88.82
CA ALA A 950 39.08 -25.16 -89.18
C ALA A 950 38.36 -25.91 -90.32
N LYS A 951 37.02 -25.93 -90.31
CA LYS A 951 36.22 -26.71 -91.28
C LYS A 951 36.33 -26.22 -92.73
N LYS A 952 36.51 -24.90 -92.94
CA LYS A 952 36.48 -24.27 -94.28
C LYS A 952 37.83 -23.73 -94.71
N LYS A 953 38.47 -22.92 -93.85
CA LYS A 953 39.64 -22.12 -94.20
C LYS A 953 40.52 -21.83 -92.99
N ILE A 954 41.83 -21.97 -93.15
CA ILE A 954 42.86 -21.37 -92.30
C ILE A 954 43.67 -20.44 -93.20
N ARG A 955 43.94 -19.22 -92.74
CA ARG A 955 44.78 -18.25 -93.48
C ARG A 955 45.75 -17.58 -92.53
N ILE A 956 47.04 -17.72 -92.83
CA ILE A 956 48.12 -16.96 -92.19
C ILE A 956 48.59 -15.95 -93.23
N ALA A 957 48.54 -14.65 -92.92
CA ALA A 957 48.85 -13.59 -93.88
C ALA A 957 49.65 -12.46 -93.24
N THR A 958 50.53 -11.83 -94.01
CA THR A 958 51.18 -10.56 -93.64
C THR A 958 50.48 -9.39 -94.33
N ALA A 959 50.58 -8.19 -93.75
CA ALA A 959 50.03 -6.97 -94.33
C ALA A 959 50.64 -6.60 -95.71
N GLN A 960 51.80 -7.18 -96.06
CA GLN A 960 52.48 -6.98 -97.34
C GLN A 960 52.04 -7.98 -98.43
N GLY A 961 51.00 -8.79 -98.16
CA GLY A 961 50.37 -9.66 -99.17
C GLY A 961 50.94 -11.07 -99.29
N ALA A 962 51.93 -11.46 -98.46
CA ALA A 962 52.36 -12.85 -98.39
C ALA A 962 51.39 -13.65 -97.52
N SER A 963 50.87 -14.77 -98.03
CA SER A 963 49.85 -15.59 -97.35
C SER A 963 50.02 -17.09 -97.61
N ILE A 964 49.69 -17.89 -96.59
CA ILE A 964 49.48 -19.33 -96.70
C ILE A 964 48.01 -19.56 -96.37
N THR A 965 47.25 -20.05 -97.35
CA THR A 965 45.83 -20.37 -97.21
C THR A 965 45.63 -21.88 -97.37
N LEU A 966 45.04 -22.52 -96.35
CA LEU A 966 44.54 -23.88 -96.43
C LEU A 966 43.01 -23.80 -96.55
N GLN A 967 42.44 -24.24 -97.66
CA GLN A 967 41.00 -24.14 -97.91
C GLN A 967 40.51 -25.31 -98.76
N ASP A 968 39.37 -25.90 -98.38
CA ASP A 968 38.65 -26.96 -99.13
C ASP A 968 39.51 -28.20 -99.52
N GLY A 969 40.68 -28.37 -98.90
CA GLY A 969 41.65 -29.44 -99.14
C GLY A 969 42.97 -28.98 -99.76
N ASP A 970 42.99 -27.79 -100.36
CA ASP A 970 44.16 -27.23 -101.06
C ASP A 970 45.02 -26.34 -100.15
N ILE A 971 46.32 -26.29 -100.45
CA ILE A 971 47.29 -25.37 -99.83
C ILE A 971 47.76 -24.37 -100.90
N THR A 972 47.33 -23.13 -100.78
CA THR A 972 47.71 -22.03 -101.68
C THR A 972 48.74 -21.12 -101.02
N PHE A 973 49.88 -20.93 -101.68
CA PHE A 973 50.93 -20.00 -101.29
C PHE A 973 50.85 -18.74 -102.15
N GLU A 974 50.42 -17.63 -101.54
CA GLU A 974 50.37 -16.31 -102.17
C GLU A 974 51.63 -15.54 -101.75
N CYS A 975 52.49 -15.14 -102.70
CA CYS A 975 53.65 -14.31 -102.38
C CYS A 975 53.94 -13.34 -103.52
N PRO A 976 53.87 -12.01 -103.28
CA PRO A 976 54.32 -11.01 -104.25
C PRO A 976 55.85 -11.05 -104.51
N GLY A 977 56.60 -11.70 -103.60
CA GLY A 977 58.04 -11.90 -103.69
C GLY A 977 58.44 -13.34 -104.02
N LYS A 978 59.73 -13.64 -103.87
CA LYS A 978 60.32 -14.93 -104.25
C LYS A 978 60.10 -15.99 -103.16
N ILE A 979 59.30 -17.02 -103.44
CA ILE A 979 59.18 -18.19 -102.56
C ILE A 979 60.47 -19.03 -102.66
N THR A 980 61.20 -19.14 -101.55
CA THR A 980 62.48 -19.87 -101.49
C THR A 980 62.30 -21.15 -100.67
N TYR A 981 62.54 -22.30 -101.30
CA TYR A 981 62.48 -23.62 -100.65
C TYR A 981 63.90 -24.15 -100.44
N HIS A 982 64.28 -24.42 -99.19
CA HIS A 982 65.56 -25.05 -98.85
C HIS A 982 65.36 -26.56 -98.69
N SER A 983 65.90 -27.38 -99.61
CA SER A 983 65.81 -28.85 -99.56
C SER A 983 66.94 -29.53 -100.35
N VAL A 984 67.35 -30.72 -99.91
CA VAL A 984 68.37 -31.58 -100.55
C VAL A 984 67.77 -32.67 -101.45
N GLN A 985 66.53 -33.11 -101.20
CA GLN A 985 65.77 -34.02 -102.07
C GLN A 985 64.27 -33.67 -102.06
N ARG A 986 63.62 -33.73 -103.23
CA ARG A 986 62.22 -33.36 -103.40
C ARG A 986 61.42 -34.58 -103.86
N LYS A 987 60.54 -35.11 -103.01
CA LYS A 987 59.64 -36.23 -103.30
C LYS A 987 58.20 -35.75 -103.11
N LEU A 988 57.42 -35.70 -104.19
CA LEU A 988 55.98 -35.41 -104.14
C LEU A 988 55.24 -36.75 -104.13
N ALA A 989 54.63 -37.09 -103.00
CA ALA A 989 53.74 -38.25 -102.89
C ALA A 989 52.31 -37.87 -103.33
N GLY A 990 51.51 -38.87 -103.71
CA GLY A 990 50.09 -38.67 -104.00
C GLY A 990 49.28 -38.21 -102.78
N PRO A 991 48.06 -37.68 -102.97
CA PRO A 991 47.26 -37.13 -101.88
C PRO A 991 46.93 -38.19 -100.82
N VAL A 992 47.12 -37.83 -99.55
CA VAL A 992 46.74 -38.65 -98.39
C VAL A 992 45.73 -37.86 -97.56
N GLN A 993 44.51 -38.38 -97.46
CA GLN A 993 43.45 -37.77 -96.67
C GLN A 993 43.48 -38.32 -95.23
N LYS A 994 43.58 -37.44 -94.24
CA LYS A 994 43.36 -37.75 -92.82
C LYS A 994 42.21 -36.88 -92.31
N SER A 995 41.23 -37.47 -91.63
CA SER A 995 40.16 -36.71 -90.99
C SER A 995 40.62 -36.17 -89.64
N TYR A 996 40.59 -34.85 -89.46
CA TYR A 996 40.72 -34.24 -88.14
C TYR A 996 39.32 -34.11 -87.49
N PRO A 997 39.08 -34.73 -86.31
CA PRO A 997 37.80 -34.59 -85.61
C PRO A 997 37.71 -33.21 -84.96
N LEU A 998 36.96 -32.30 -85.59
CA LEU A 998 36.65 -31.00 -84.98
C LEU A 998 35.76 -31.17 -83.74
N PRO A 999 35.92 -30.33 -82.70
CA PRO A 999 35.12 -30.41 -81.48
C PRO A 999 33.61 -30.31 -81.77
N ALA A 1000 32.84 -31.18 -81.12
CA ALA A 1000 31.41 -31.30 -81.34
C ALA A 1000 30.63 -30.32 -80.45
N PHE A 1001 30.35 -29.12 -80.96
CA PHE A 1001 29.44 -28.18 -80.31
C PHE A 1001 28.04 -28.80 -80.13
N PRO A 1002 27.34 -28.54 -79.00
CA PRO A 1002 26.00 -29.05 -78.75
C PRO A 1002 24.99 -28.47 -79.74
N LYS A 1003 24.35 -29.33 -80.55
CA LYS A 1003 23.46 -28.92 -81.67
C LYS A 1003 21.97 -28.85 -81.32
N SER A 1004 21.59 -29.13 -80.08
CA SER A 1004 20.19 -29.16 -79.66
C SER A 1004 20.05 -28.89 -78.17
N ILE A 1005 19.14 -27.97 -77.82
CA ILE A 1005 18.64 -27.83 -76.45
C ILE A 1005 17.95 -29.13 -76.04
N CYS A 1006 18.21 -29.63 -74.83
CA CYS A 1006 17.46 -30.75 -74.28
C CYS A 1006 15.99 -30.34 -74.11
N VAL A 1007 15.10 -30.88 -74.95
CA VAL A 1007 13.66 -30.56 -74.95
C VAL A 1007 13.02 -30.86 -73.60
N ALA A 1008 13.47 -31.89 -72.89
CA ALA A 1008 13.01 -32.19 -71.53
C ALA A 1008 13.45 -31.12 -70.49
N CYS A 1009 14.63 -30.51 -70.65
CA CYS A 1009 15.08 -29.40 -69.81
C CYS A 1009 14.34 -28.10 -70.15
N LEU A 1010 14.12 -27.82 -71.45
CA LEU A 1010 13.32 -26.67 -71.88
C LEU A 1010 11.87 -26.79 -71.37
N LEU A 1011 11.27 -27.99 -71.46
CA LEU A 1011 9.92 -28.26 -70.93
C LEU A 1011 9.89 -28.27 -69.38
N LYS A 1012 10.96 -28.66 -68.68
CA LYS A 1012 11.05 -28.46 -67.22
C LYS A 1012 11.12 -26.98 -66.87
N SER A 1013 11.93 -26.20 -67.59
CA SER A 1013 12.03 -24.73 -67.42
C SER A 1013 10.73 -24.00 -67.74
N LEU A 1014 9.94 -24.48 -68.70
CA LEU A 1014 8.60 -23.97 -69.02
C LEU A 1014 7.54 -24.41 -68.01
N LYS A 1015 7.74 -25.53 -67.30
CA LYS A 1015 6.85 -26.02 -66.24
C LYS A 1015 7.18 -25.43 -64.86
N SER A 1016 8.41 -24.98 -64.63
CA SER A 1016 8.76 -24.12 -63.50
C SER A 1016 8.34 -22.68 -63.85
N ALA A 1017 7.16 -22.29 -63.38
CA ALA A 1017 6.61 -20.94 -63.55
C ALA A 1017 7.60 -19.85 -63.04
N PRO A 1018 7.52 -18.61 -63.56
CA PRO A 1018 8.30 -17.50 -63.03
C PRO A 1018 7.98 -17.29 -61.55
N ALA A 1019 9.01 -17.23 -60.71
CA ALA A 1019 8.87 -17.03 -59.27
C ALA A 1019 8.58 -15.55 -58.92
N PHE A 1020 7.42 -15.03 -59.33
CA PHE A 1020 6.84 -13.79 -58.80
C PHE A 1020 5.31 -13.76 -58.91
N THR A 1021 4.65 -14.21 -57.84
CA THR A 1021 3.37 -13.70 -57.28
C THR A 1021 3.21 -14.41 -55.92
N GLN A 1022 3.39 -13.73 -54.78
CA GLN A 1022 2.35 -13.06 -53.97
C GLN A 1022 1.26 -14.05 -53.46
N VAL A 1023 0.80 -14.06 -52.20
CA VAL A 1023 0.89 -13.11 -51.06
C VAL A 1023 0.95 -13.92 -49.73
N GLU A 1024 1.35 -13.27 -48.63
CA GLU A 1024 1.52 -13.78 -47.24
C GLU A 1024 2.81 -14.58 -46.96
#